data_AF-A0AAD7GLE4-F1
#
_entry.id   AF-A0AAD7GLE4-F1
#
_cell.length_a   1.000
_cell.length_b   1.000
_cell.length_c   1.000
_cell.angle_alpha   90.00
_cell.angle_beta   90.00
_cell.angle_gamma   90.00
#
_symmetry.space_group_name_H-M   'P 1'
#
loop_
_entity.id
_entity.type
_entity.pdbx_description
1 polymer ?
#
loop_
_entity_poly.entity_id
_entity_poly.type
_entity_poly.pdbx_seq_one_letter_code
_entity_poly.pdbx_strand_id
1 'polypeptide(L)'
;MTSLVNRRNVYLVGIDAGVCGSVAMDIAKKTTEFMFKGAAAKNLPKTKHNTVTHNCLIDCHSDVWTRFPVVAAVQRQTIISSKNRLPRSFTFSTYSDHKKFAPHFDDLISTFEQRTRKPTGNELKKINVSAIEIGRVTTLLSTGGRWEVSEFRAGEWLVDLLCLIPIQIAVTQENRFVPLKDGMVDAALEQQLLGAEVGQIVDSLSLGWYESVFQSYMTSKPVKVVSSMGEQSVGKSFCLNHLVDTSFAGSAMRTTEGVWMSVTPTETTLIVALDFEGVHSIERSVQEDTLLVLFNTAISNLVLFRNNFAMSRSITGLFQSFQSSSTVLDPAANPQLFKSTLVIIIRDVVDSDEQGIVTEFSTKFEKIVEDEQDANFISRLHGGQLDIIPWPVIESKEFYTLFPTLKKTLDHQEVTHPTAGEFLHTVKTLMAKLKANDWGALSETLAAHRAQKLCIYLNSALEFGFYETEPVKEPLKNLDTNMPIDQPDTPSRFVLSSSAATHDEQQNIMSTLQKSWDRFDKRDKTPEVEWTTGLAQFLLDRAEMRIDYVFHWIQSNLARFKSNHANMDLLRRDFDSGAVDLRANVEICRMQCGSCHLLCLLSRRHGPDIPHDCRTSHNCPHPCGFSEEHIQPEKCGYPAGHSGKHICVVGVHLCGEPCMLNNKNGCMKKCTKVAKHSDEEHMCAARIHTCGEPCSLKLSGNKTYSCAHTCAIPENEAHDLHLCSTQSCPITCELCQRLCANTDHLHALRLDARHLCGQEHKCSSLCAAQGICQIDTAPQSIEATFTGRHETFQYTKYSQDSKRLRCAITIPANEREHTGRHAHSSDPNPFHFCESRCLNCGYFCTLPLGHPQQEHETSHGSMSRTAWSIAGPDDTVLELKGRKFASNDDGAPMMCNLFCQDMARHVHIDYCRATDDAPCDGQEVEHIAFPMEPNPDQPKDWITHSLYWKRSGFKDPYSRDDQANFAKCDSMCPGPEHATTNPPAPSYCSLPILHPTQQAGQVILAADPTAQGYVSSDGHSYTCKNPAEMQPAYHVIFAIDKSGSMTNTDFPPLPNRPGTDLITRRSNNRLGAVFSALYAFWISRSSATDPGRHGVVGGRKDAYSMIFFDKNTSTCLENDTSRTPDELLHSVLRYSAGGGLISEQLCWPRKPLCEITGAIPEPQSWYFYRTVNATALKKLSNISVAQLLSLDTRFPSTQSCSEPT
;
A
#
# COMPACT_ATOMS: atom_id res chain seq x y z
N MET A 1 -30.28 10.97 -20.55
CA MET A 1 -29.11 10.38 -21.23
C MET A 1 -29.62 9.34 -22.22
N THR A 2 -29.26 9.44 -23.50
CA THR A 2 -29.60 8.41 -24.49
C THR A 2 -28.40 8.17 -25.40
N SER A 3 -28.30 6.94 -25.93
CA SER A 3 -27.41 6.60 -27.04
C SER A 3 -28.32 6.03 -28.13
N LEU A 4 -28.58 6.82 -29.17
CA LEU A 4 -29.51 6.47 -30.25
C LEU A 4 -28.80 6.01 -31.53
N VAL A 5 -27.48 6.24 -31.66
CA VAL A 5 -26.73 5.97 -32.89
C VAL A 5 -25.40 5.26 -32.60
N ASN A 6 -24.50 5.91 -31.87
CA ASN A 6 -23.22 5.32 -31.45
C ASN A 6 -23.27 4.99 -29.95
N ARG A 7 -23.06 3.70 -29.60
CA ARG A 7 -23.06 3.22 -28.20
C ARG A 7 -21.96 3.82 -27.33
N ARG A 8 -20.92 4.42 -27.92
CA ARG A 8 -19.91 5.20 -27.21
C ARG A 8 -20.35 6.62 -26.88
N ASN A 9 -21.32 7.17 -27.60
CA ASN A 9 -21.77 8.55 -27.41
C ASN A 9 -23.05 8.57 -26.58
N VAL A 10 -22.95 9.13 -25.37
CA VAL A 10 -24.08 9.41 -24.48
C VAL A 10 -24.44 10.88 -24.62
N TYR A 11 -25.67 11.17 -25.01
CA TYR A 11 -26.15 12.55 -25.10
C TYR A 11 -26.88 12.92 -23.82
N LEU A 12 -26.35 13.89 -23.09
CA LEU A 12 -27.05 14.59 -22.01
C LEU A 12 -27.86 15.70 -22.66
N VAL A 13 -29.19 15.63 -22.57
CA VAL A 13 -30.09 16.62 -23.15
C VAL A 13 -30.72 17.41 -22.01
N GLY A 14 -30.52 18.73 -22.01
CA GLY A 14 -31.15 19.67 -21.10
C GLY A 14 -32.19 20.49 -21.84
N ILE A 15 -33.36 20.69 -21.24
CA ILE A 15 -34.41 21.56 -21.77
C ILE A 15 -34.59 22.69 -20.78
N ASP A 16 -34.28 23.92 -21.20
CA ASP A 16 -34.53 25.13 -20.43
C ASP A 16 -35.22 26.17 -21.31
N ALA A 17 -36.32 26.75 -20.81
CA ALA A 17 -37.07 27.82 -21.45
C ALA A 17 -37.36 27.64 -22.97
N GLY A 18 -37.64 26.41 -23.41
CA GLY A 18 -37.90 26.09 -24.82
C GLY A 18 -36.66 25.90 -25.69
N VAL A 19 -35.46 25.98 -25.12
CA VAL A 19 -34.18 25.64 -25.76
C VAL A 19 -33.77 24.23 -25.35
N CYS A 20 -33.56 23.37 -26.33
CA CYS A 20 -33.02 22.02 -26.13
C CYS A 20 -31.51 22.07 -26.37
N GLY A 21 -30.73 22.04 -25.28
CA GLY A 21 -29.27 21.90 -25.32
C GLY A 21 -28.89 20.44 -25.20
N SER A 22 -27.82 20.02 -25.87
CA SER A 22 -27.27 18.67 -25.66
C SER A 22 -25.75 18.69 -25.55
N VAL A 23 -25.23 17.91 -24.61
CA VAL A 23 -23.80 17.62 -24.44
C VAL A 23 -23.57 16.17 -24.84
N ALA A 24 -22.70 15.95 -25.82
CA ALA A 24 -22.27 14.61 -26.19
C ALA A 24 -21.09 14.21 -25.31
N MET A 25 -21.23 13.12 -24.56
CA MET A 25 -20.18 12.50 -23.76
C MET A 25 -19.68 11.25 -24.50
N ASP A 26 -18.38 11.15 -24.74
CA ASP A 26 -17.76 9.97 -25.34
C ASP A 26 -17.26 9.02 -24.24
N ILE A 27 -17.60 7.74 -24.34
CA ILE A 27 -17.16 6.69 -23.41
C ILE A 27 -15.73 6.30 -23.77
N ALA A 28 -14.76 6.83 -23.02
CA ALA A 28 -13.33 6.59 -23.22
C ALA A 28 -12.92 5.12 -23.03
N LYS A 29 -13.52 4.42 -22.06
CA LYS A 29 -13.21 3.01 -21.73
C LYS A 29 -14.51 2.27 -21.37
N LYS A 30 -14.71 1.08 -21.94
CA LYS A 30 -15.89 0.23 -21.71
C LYS A 30 -15.47 -1.00 -20.92
N THR A 31 -15.63 -0.98 -19.60
CA THR A 31 -15.23 -2.07 -18.68
C THR A 31 -16.37 -3.06 -18.42
N THR A 32 -17.62 -2.60 -18.35
CA THR A 32 -18.81 -3.45 -18.15
C THR A 32 -19.96 -3.02 -19.05
N GLU A 33 -20.69 -3.98 -19.66
CA GLU A 33 -21.88 -3.69 -20.47
C GLU A 33 -23.14 -4.27 -19.80
N PHE A 34 -24.02 -3.40 -19.29
CA PHE A 34 -25.38 -3.78 -18.91
C PHE A 34 -26.24 -3.89 -20.17
N MET A 35 -26.22 -5.05 -20.83
CA MET A 35 -27.17 -5.31 -21.90
C MET A 35 -28.50 -5.82 -21.33
N PHE A 36 -29.54 -4.98 -21.42
CA PHE A 36 -30.93 -5.42 -21.30
C PHE A 36 -31.31 -6.08 -22.63
N LYS A 37 -31.26 -7.41 -22.67
CA LYS A 37 -31.70 -8.19 -23.84
C LYS A 37 -33.17 -8.54 -23.65
N GLY A 38 -34.01 -8.29 -24.66
CA GLY A 38 -35.36 -8.83 -24.68
C GLY A 38 -35.33 -10.34 -24.49
N ALA A 39 -36.23 -10.89 -23.68
CA ALA A 39 -36.29 -12.33 -23.40
C ALA A 39 -36.44 -13.10 -24.72
N ALA A 40 -35.41 -13.85 -25.11
CA ALA A 40 -35.52 -14.78 -26.23
C ALA A 40 -36.47 -15.91 -25.82
N ALA A 41 -37.69 -15.90 -26.35
CA ALA A 41 -38.64 -16.97 -26.11
C ALA A 41 -38.05 -18.32 -26.56
N LYS A 42 -37.87 -19.25 -25.63
CA LYS A 42 -37.83 -20.68 -25.97
C LYS A 42 -39.14 -20.98 -26.71
N ASN A 43 -39.03 -21.56 -27.90
CA ASN A 43 -40.12 -21.91 -28.82
C ASN A 43 -41.40 -22.38 -28.11
N LEU A 44 -42.36 -21.47 -27.87
CA LEU A 44 -43.74 -21.85 -27.61
C LEU A 44 -44.48 -22.00 -28.95
N PRO A 45 -45.37 -23.00 -29.10
CA PRO A 45 -46.09 -23.24 -30.34
C PRO A 45 -46.96 -22.02 -30.70
N LYS A 46 -46.75 -21.50 -31.90
CA LYS A 46 -47.51 -20.38 -32.49
C LYS A 46 -49.01 -20.67 -32.42
N THR A 47 -49.70 -20.03 -31.48
CA THR A 47 -51.16 -19.86 -31.53
C THR A 47 -51.49 -18.38 -31.67
N LYS A 48 -52.16 -18.07 -32.80
CA LYS A 48 -52.88 -16.85 -33.23
C LYS A 48 -52.41 -15.48 -32.70
N HIS A 49 -51.79 -14.71 -33.62
CA HIS A 49 -51.95 -13.25 -33.81
C HIS A 49 -52.19 -12.36 -32.57
N ASN A 50 -51.33 -12.45 -31.56
CA ASN A 50 -50.96 -11.28 -30.76
C ASN A 50 -49.50 -11.00 -31.04
N THR A 51 -49.22 -9.99 -31.86
CA THR A 51 -47.90 -9.35 -31.93
C THR A 51 -47.60 -8.77 -30.55
N VAL A 52 -46.97 -9.55 -29.67
CA VAL A 52 -46.40 -9.03 -28.43
C VAL A 52 -45.15 -8.25 -28.83
N THR A 53 -45.32 -6.99 -29.22
CA THR A 53 -44.22 -6.03 -29.34
C THR A 53 -43.50 -5.99 -28.00
N HIS A 54 -42.29 -6.55 -27.94
CA HIS A 54 -41.43 -6.52 -26.76
C HIS A 54 -41.06 -5.07 -26.46
N ASN A 55 -41.56 -4.53 -25.35
CA ASN A 55 -41.30 -3.14 -24.97
C ASN A 55 -40.06 -3.11 -24.07
N CYS A 56 -38.88 -3.13 -24.68
CA CYS A 56 -37.61 -3.10 -23.95
C CYS A 56 -37.45 -1.91 -22.99
N LEU A 57 -38.17 -0.80 -23.21
CA LEU A 57 -38.20 0.37 -22.32
C LEU A 57 -39.09 0.19 -21.09
N ILE A 58 -40.00 -0.78 -21.11
CA ILE A 58 -40.94 -1.09 -20.02
C ILE A 58 -40.46 -2.33 -19.26
N ASP A 59 -40.11 -3.37 -20.00
CA ASP A 59 -39.76 -4.67 -19.41
C ASP A 59 -38.37 -4.63 -18.72
N CYS A 60 -37.51 -3.65 -19.05
CA CYS A 60 -36.21 -3.47 -18.40
C CYS A 60 -36.31 -3.22 -16.89
N HIS A 61 -37.44 -2.70 -16.39
CA HIS A 61 -37.64 -2.51 -14.95
C HIS A 61 -37.61 -3.85 -14.19
N SER A 62 -38.16 -4.93 -14.75
CA SER A 62 -38.11 -6.26 -14.15
C SER A 62 -36.69 -6.82 -14.05
N ASP A 63 -35.84 -6.52 -15.04
CA ASP A 63 -34.43 -6.87 -15.00
C ASP A 63 -33.68 -6.12 -13.89
N VAL A 64 -34.00 -4.84 -13.68
CA VAL A 64 -33.44 -4.03 -12.58
C VAL A 64 -33.86 -4.61 -11.22
N TRP A 65 -35.15 -4.91 -11.03
CA TRP A 65 -35.66 -5.49 -9.78
C TRP A 65 -35.07 -6.86 -9.48
N THR A 66 -34.75 -7.63 -10.53
CA THR A 66 -34.11 -8.95 -10.40
C THR A 66 -32.66 -8.81 -9.93
N ARG A 67 -31.90 -7.86 -10.47
CA ARG A 67 -30.46 -7.69 -10.17
C ARG A 67 -30.18 -6.93 -8.87
N PHE A 68 -30.96 -5.91 -8.56
CA PHE A 68 -30.74 -4.98 -7.45
C PHE A 68 -31.87 -5.04 -6.43
N PRO A 69 -31.62 -4.76 -5.14
CA PRO A 69 -32.67 -4.81 -4.12
C PRO A 69 -33.85 -3.91 -4.46
N VAL A 70 -35.07 -4.41 -4.25
CA VAL A 70 -36.27 -3.56 -4.21
C VAL A 70 -36.38 -2.95 -2.81
N VAL A 71 -36.11 -3.76 -1.79
CA VAL A 71 -35.96 -3.37 -0.39
C VAL A 71 -34.66 -3.99 0.11
N ALA A 72 -33.65 -3.17 0.36
CA ALA A 72 -32.40 -3.60 0.98
C ALA A 72 -32.55 -3.68 2.51
N ALA A 73 -31.72 -4.48 3.18
CA ALA A 73 -31.73 -4.58 4.64
C ALA A 73 -31.27 -3.26 5.30
N VAL A 74 -30.23 -2.64 4.76
CA VAL A 74 -29.82 -1.27 5.07
C VAL A 74 -30.23 -0.38 3.90
N GLN A 75 -31.09 0.59 4.16
CA GLN A 75 -31.55 1.55 3.16
C GLN A 75 -30.76 2.85 3.23
N ARG A 76 -30.44 3.42 2.07
CA ARG A 76 -29.80 4.74 2.00
C ARG A 76 -30.77 5.85 2.40
N GLN A 77 -30.26 6.78 3.20
CA GLN A 77 -30.99 7.93 3.75
C GLN A 77 -30.20 9.23 3.52
N THR A 78 -29.97 9.53 2.25
CA THR A 78 -29.27 10.72 1.74
C THR A 78 -30.19 11.94 1.62
N ILE A 79 -31.46 11.71 1.25
CA ILE A 79 -32.47 12.76 1.08
C ILE A 79 -33.21 12.96 2.40
N ILE A 80 -32.82 13.99 3.14
CA ILE A 80 -33.38 14.37 4.44
C ILE A 80 -34.50 15.40 4.23
N SER A 81 -34.47 16.16 3.13
CA SER A 81 -35.51 17.12 2.74
C SER A 81 -36.80 16.45 2.19
N SER A 82 -37.24 15.35 2.79
CA SER A 82 -38.32 14.49 2.30
C SER A 82 -39.71 15.12 2.33
N LYS A 83 -39.89 16.30 2.95
CA LYS A 83 -41.18 17.01 3.05
C LYS A 83 -41.80 17.34 1.68
N ASN A 84 -41.00 17.47 0.63
CA ASN A 84 -41.46 17.75 -0.74
C ASN A 84 -41.32 16.53 -1.68
N ARG A 85 -41.10 15.33 -1.14
CA ARG A 85 -41.01 14.10 -1.94
C ARG A 85 -42.42 13.61 -2.29
N LEU A 86 -42.74 13.57 -3.58
CA LEU A 86 -43.99 13.01 -4.08
C LEU A 86 -43.93 11.48 -4.19
N PRO A 87 -45.08 10.78 -4.25
CA PRO A 87 -45.13 9.35 -4.53
C PRO A 87 -44.41 9.01 -5.85
N ARG A 88 -43.72 7.86 -5.88
CA ARG A 88 -43.03 7.39 -7.10
C ARG A 88 -44.05 7.21 -8.22
N SER A 89 -43.78 7.77 -9.40
CA SER A 89 -44.69 7.65 -10.55
C SER A 89 -43.94 7.45 -11.87
N PHE A 90 -44.48 6.62 -12.75
CA PHE A 90 -44.09 6.54 -14.16
C PHE A 90 -45.19 7.17 -15.01
N THR A 91 -44.85 8.21 -15.76
CA THR A 91 -45.77 8.90 -16.65
C THR A 91 -45.28 8.76 -18.08
N PHE A 92 -45.98 7.94 -18.89
CA PHE A 92 -45.63 7.70 -20.29
C PHE A 92 -46.25 8.76 -21.20
N SER A 93 -45.42 9.44 -21.99
CA SER A 93 -45.88 10.39 -23.00
C SER A 93 -46.11 9.70 -24.34
N THR A 94 -47.37 9.60 -24.79
CA THR A 94 -47.75 8.88 -26.01
C THR A 94 -48.66 9.71 -26.93
N TYR A 95 -48.78 9.31 -28.20
CA TYR A 95 -49.70 9.94 -29.17
C TYR A 95 -51.18 9.50 -28.99
N SER A 96 -51.44 8.48 -28.17
CA SER A 96 -52.78 7.93 -27.93
C SER A 96 -52.93 7.45 -26.50
N ASP A 97 -54.15 7.55 -25.94
CA ASP A 97 -54.48 7.08 -24.58
C ASP A 97 -54.37 5.56 -24.50
N HIS A 98 -53.52 5.10 -23.59
CA HIS A 98 -53.28 3.69 -23.35
C HIS A 98 -53.41 3.39 -21.86
N LYS A 99 -54.65 3.14 -21.42
CA LYS A 99 -54.97 2.53 -20.12
C LYS A 99 -54.34 1.13 -19.89
N LYS A 100 -53.51 0.65 -20.82
CA LYS A 100 -52.83 -0.66 -20.79
C LYS A 100 -51.51 -0.65 -20.02
N PHE A 101 -50.88 0.51 -19.78
CA PHE A 101 -49.59 0.58 -19.08
C PHE A 101 -49.69 0.12 -17.63
N ALA A 102 -50.65 0.63 -16.86
CA ALA A 102 -50.84 0.23 -15.47
C ALA A 102 -51.11 -1.28 -15.31
N PRO A 103 -52.08 -1.89 -16.04
CA PRO A 103 -52.28 -3.35 -15.99
C PRO A 103 -51.05 -4.18 -16.40
N HIS A 104 -50.26 -3.70 -17.37
CA HIS A 104 -49.02 -4.38 -17.77
C HIS A 104 -47.96 -4.36 -16.67
N PHE A 105 -47.78 -3.22 -15.99
CA PHE A 105 -46.88 -3.12 -14.84
C PHE A 105 -47.36 -3.99 -13.66
N ASP A 106 -48.66 -4.08 -13.40
CA ASP A 106 -49.20 -4.96 -12.37
C ASP A 106 -48.88 -6.44 -12.65
N ASP A 107 -49.04 -6.88 -13.90
CA ASP A 107 -48.68 -8.24 -14.34
C ASP A 107 -47.17 -8.48 -14.25
N LEU A 108 -46.35 -7.49 -14.64
CA LEU A 108 -44.89 -7.54 -14.54
C LEU A 108 -44.43 -7.70 -13.09
N ILE A 109 -45.03 -6.94 -12.15
CA ILE A 109 -44.76 -7.01 -10.71
C ILE A 109 -45.20 -8.36 -10.15
N SER A 110 -46.40 -8.83 -10.48
CA SER A 110 -46.92 -10.13 -10.03
C SER A 110 -46.02 -11.29 -10.48
N THR A 111 -45.63 -11.29 -11.76
CA THR A 111 -44.72 -12.29 -12.33
C THR A 111 -43.36 -12.26 -11.66
N PHE A 112 -42.83 -11.06 -11.39
CA PHE A 112 -41.57 -10.88 -10.67
C PHE A 112 -41.63 -11.42 -9.23
N GLU A 113 -42.68 -11.07 -8.47
CA GLU A 113 -42.90 -11.52 -7.09
C GLU A 113 -43.02 -13.05 -7.01
N GLN A 114 -43.72 -13.66 -7.97
CA GLN A 114 -43.87 -15.12 -8.04
C GLN A 114 -42.56 -15.83 -8.40
N ARG A 115 -41.81 -15.30 -9.37
CA ARG A 115 -40.57 -15.93 -9.87
C ARG A 115 -39.41 -15.82 -8.89
N THR A 116 -39.18 -14.63 -8.34
CA THR A 116 -37.97 -14.34 -7.56
C THR A 116 -38.16 -14.49 -6.05
N ARG A 117 -39.41 -14.48 -5.59
CA ARG A 117 -39.81 -14.47 -4.17
C ARG A 117 -39.15 -13.36 -3.34
N LYS A 118 -38.61 -12.34 -3.99
CA LYS A 118 -37.88 -11.24 -3.37
C LYS A 118 -38.81 -10.34 -2.55
N PRO A 119 -38.38 -9.82 -1.40
CA PRO A 119 -39.16 -8.85 -0.65
C PRO A 119 -39.32 -7.54 -1.44
N THR A 120 -40.57 -7.18 -1.74
CA THR A 120 -40.93 -5.92 -2.39
C THR A 120 -41.43 -4.87 -1.42
N GLY A 121 -41.85 -5.24 -0.20
CA GLY A 121 -42.35 -4.31 0.81
C GLY A 121 -43.56 -3.47 0.36
N ASN A 122 -44.29 -3.92 -0.67
CA ASN A 122 -45.29 -3.15 -1.42
C ASN A 122 -44.74 -1.89 -2.14
N GLU A 123 -43.43 -1.67 -2.19
CA GLU A 123 -42.82 -0.48 -2.80
C GLU A 123 -43.10 -0.40 -4.31
N LEU A 124 -43.13 -1.54 -5.00
CA LEU A 124 -43.47 -1.57 -6.43
C LEU A 124 -44.94 -1.26 -6.69
N LYS A 125 -45.85 -1.73 -5.83
CA LYS A 125 -47.31 -1.51 -5.96
C LYS A 125 -47.71 -0.06 -5.65
N LYS A 126 -46.87 0.68 -4.92
CA LYS A 126 -47.07 2.11 -4.65
C LYS A 126 -46.70 3.00 -5.84
N ILE A 127 -46.08 2.46 -6.89
CA ILE A 127 -45.68 3.24 -8.06
C ILE A 127 -46.93 3.60 -8.87
N ASN A 128 -47.21 4.90 -9.00
CA ASN A 128 -48.31 5.37 -9.82
C ASN A 128 -47.93 5.31 -11.31
N VAL A 129 -48.54 4.42 -12.08
CA VAL A 129 -48.30 4.29 -13.53
C VAL A 129 -49.42 4.97 -14.30
N SER A 130 -49.07 6.00 -15.08
CA SER A 130 -50.02 6.78 -15.88
C SER A 130 -49.49 7.04 -17.29
N ALA A 131 -50.39 7.47 -18.18
CA ALA A 131 -50.03 7.93 -19.51
C ALA A 131 -50.64 9.31 -19.75
N ILE A 132 -49.91 10.15 -20.47
CA ILE A 132 -50.33 11.50 -20.86
C ILE A 132 -50.12 11.66 -22.36
N GLU A 133 -51.04 12.37 -23.00
CA GLU A 133 -50.89 12.70 -24.41
C GLU A 133 -49.75 13.70 -24.62
N ILE A 134 -48.89 13.45 -25.59
CA ILE A 134 -47.70 14.27 -25.86
C ILE A 134 -48.04 15.73 -26.14
N GLY A 135 -49.20 16.01 -26.76
CA GLY A 135 -49.70 17.36 -26.98
C GLY A 135 -49.90 18.12 -25.66
N ARG A 136 -50.44 17.45 -24.63
CA ARG A 136 -50.66 18.03 -23.30
C ARG A 136 -49.36 18.29 -22.55
N VAL A 137 -48.36 17.42 -22.69
CA VAL A 137 -47.02 17.63 -22.11
C VAL A 137 -46.38 18.88 -22.72
N THR A 138 -46.44 19.03 -24.04
CA THR A 138 -45.91 20.21 -24.74
C THR A 138 -46.61 21.50 -24.28
N THR A 139 -47.93 21.48 -24.09
CA THR A 139 -48.67 22.63 -23.55
C THR A 139 -48.27 22.95 -22.12
N LEU A 140 -48.10 21.94 -21.26
CA LEU A 140 -47.69 22.13 -19.86
C LEU A 140 -46.29 22.75 -19.76
N LEU A 141 -45.34 22.27 -20.58
CA LEU A 141 -43.97 22.79 -20.63
C LEU A 141 -43.90 24.23 -21.19
N SER A 142 -44.70 24.55 -22.21
CA SER A 142 -44.70 25.88 -22.85
C SER A 142 -45.44 26.95 -22.06
N THR A 143 -46.41 26.58 -21.22
CA THR A 143 -47.19 27.52 -20.41
C THR A 143 -46.60 27.79 -19.01
N GLY A 144 -45.46 27.19 -18.68
CA GLY A 144 -44.87 27.28 -17.34
C GLY A 144 -45.74 26.64 -16.25
N GLY A 145 -46.58 25.66 -16.62
CA GLY A 145 -47.41 24.94 -15.66
C GLY A 145 -46.54 24.21 -14.64
N ARG A 146 -46.91 24.24 -13.35
CA ARG A 146 -46.23 23.47 -12.30
C ARG A 146 -46.34 21.98 -12.61
N TRP A 147 -45.21 21.34 -12.87
CA TRP A 147 -45.13 19.88 -12.92
C TRP A 147 -45.07 19.36 -11.49
N GLU A 148 -45.94 18.43 -11.13
CA GLU A 148 -45.87 17.69 -9.85
C GLU A 148 -44.62 16.79 -9.85
N VAL A 149 -43.48 17.34 -9.48
CA VAL A 149 -42.20 16.62 -9.36
C VAL A 149 -41.70 16.70 -7.92
N SER A 150 -40.88 15.72 -7.53
CA SER A 150 -40.23 15.78 -6.22
C SER A 150 -39.16 16.88 -6.21
N GLU A 151 -39.12 17.68 -5.16
CA GLU A 151 -38.11 18.72 -4.97
C GLU A 151 -37.12 18.27 -3.90
N PHE A 152 -35.83 18.31 -4.23
CA PHE A 152 -34.73 17.94 -3.33
C PHE A 152 -33.69 19.05 -3.30
N ARG A 153 -32.96 19.15 -2.18
CA ARG A 153 -31.73 19.95 -2.18
C ARG A 153 -30.74 19.33 -3.17
N ALA A 154 -30.17 20.15 -4.05
CA ALA A 154 -29.27 19.68 -5.09
C ALA A 154 -28.11 18.83 -4.54
N GLY A 155 -27.53 19.22 -3.39
CA GLY A 155 -26.48 18.46 -2.73
C GLY A 155 -26.92 17.08 -2.22
N GLU A 156 -28.12 16.96 -1.64
CA GLU A 156 -28.67 15.68 -1.17
C GLU A 156 -28.92 14.73 -2.36
N TRP A 157 -29.51 15.25 -3.44
CA TRP A 157 -29.74 14.49 -4.66
C TRP A 157 -28.43 14.04 -5.33
N LEU A 158 -27.44 14.94 -5.40
CA LEU A 158 -26.13 14.62 -5.98
C LEU A 158 -25.42 13.53 -5.19
N VAL A 159 -25.38 13.63 -3.86
CA VAL A 159 -24.75 12.61 -3.01
C VAL A 159 -25.46 11.27 -3.12
N ASP A 160 -26.80 11.26 -3.21
CA ASP A 160 -27.57 10.05 -3.45
C ASP A 160 -27.20 9.34 -4.77
N LEU A 161 -26.97 10.14 -5.83
CA LEU A 161 -26.52 9.66 -7.13
C LEU A 161 -25.08 9.14 -7.09
N LEU A 162 -24.16 9.88 -6.45
CA LEU A 162 -22.75 9.48 -6.35
C LEU A 162 -22.60 8.14 -5.58
N CYS A 163 -23.39 7.96 -4.53
CA CYS A 163 -23.43 6.73 -3.73
C CYS A 163 -23.96 5.53 -4.52
N LEU A 164 -24.71 5.73 -5.62
CA LEU A 164 -25.16 4.67 -6.52
C LEU A 164 -24.08 4.19 -7.49
N ILE A 165 -22.91 4.83 -7.57
CA ILE A 165 -21.90 4.51 -8.59
C ILE A 165 -20.65 3.96 -7.89
N PRO A 166 -20.38 2.64 -7.97
CA PRO A 166 -19.18 2.06 -7.39
C PRO A 166 -17.93 2.56 -8.10
N ILE A 167 -16.85 2.77 -7.35
CA ILE A 167 -15.52 3.11 -7.89
C ILE A 167 -14.57 1.95 -7.62
N GLN A 168 -13.80 1.55 -8.63
CA GLN A 168 -12.68 0.63 -8.44
C GLN A 168 -11.51 1.39 -7.80
N ILE A 169 -11.01 0.93 -6.65
CA ILE A 169 -10.00 1.69 -5.88
C ILE A 169 -8.61 1.06 -5.94
N ALA A 170 -8.51 -0.22 -6.27
CA ALA A 170 -7.23 -0.92 -6.38
C ALA A 170 -7.36 -2.17 -7.26
N VAL A 171 -6.24 -2.61 -7.82
CA VAL A 171 -6.05 -3.93 -8.43
C VAL A 171 -4.75 -4.55 -7.93
N THR A 172 -4.62 -5.86 -8.07
CA THR A 172 -3.34 -6.56 -7.87
C THR A 172 -2.87 -7.10 -9.20
N GLN A 173 -1.64 -6.77 -9.57
CA GLN A 173 -1.03 -7.21 -10.83
C GLN A 173 0.47 -7.35 -10.63
N GLU A 174 1.07 -8.42 -11.18
CA GLU A 174 2.50 -8.68 -11.14
C GLU A 174 3.06 -8.69 -9.70
N ASN A 175 2.33 -9.28 -8.75
CA ASN A 175 2.68 -9.31 -7.32
C ASN A 175 2.69 -7.94 -6.62
N ARG A 176 2.08 -6.91 -7.22
CA ARG A 176 2.02 -5.54 -6.67
C ARG A 176 0.58 -5.16 -6.32
N PHE A 177 0.42 -4.40 -5.24
CA PHE A 177 -0.83 -3.68 -4.96
C PHE A 177 -0.80 -2.36 -5.73
N VAL A 178 -1.76 -2.17 -6.64
CA VAL A 178 -1.84 -1.00 -7.52
C VAL A 178 -3.10 -0.20 -7.18
N PRO A 179 -2.97 0.88 -6.39
CA PRO A 179 -4.04 1.85 -6.19
C PRO A 179 -4.45 2.50 -7.51
N LEU A 180 -5.76 2.66 -7.71
CA LEU A 180 -6.31 3.39 -8.85
C LEU A 180 -6.61 4.83 -8.47
N LYS A 181 -6.44 5.75 -9.41
CA LYS A 181 -6.82 7.15 -9.26
C LYS A 181 -8.17 7.37 -9.91
N ASP A 182 -9.16 7.75 -9.12
CA ASP A 182 -10.53 8.04 -9.60
C ASP A 182 -11.18 6.89 -10.39
N GLY A 183 -10.82 5.64 -10.09
CA GLY A 183 -11.32 4.47 -10.83
C GLY A 183 -10.49 4.04 -12.04
N MET A 184 -9.37 4.70 -12.32
CA MET A 184 -8.56 4.47 -13.50
C MET A 184 -7.12 4.11 -13.17
N VAL A 185 -6.55 3.19 -13.95
CA VAL A 185 -5.10 2.97 -13.99
C VAL A 185 -4.48 4.15 -14.73
N ASP A 186 -3.70 4.95 -14.02
CA ASP A 186 -2.94 6.07 -14.59
C ASP A 186 -1.48 5.66 -14.64
N ALA A 187 -0.97 5.33 -15.84
CA ALA A 187 0.40 4.89 -16.02
C ALA A 187 1.43 5.97 -15.68
N ALA A 188 1.10 7.25 -15.88
CA ALA A 188 1.98 8.36 -15.53
C ALA A 188 2.06 8.55 -14.01
N LEU A 189 0.91 8.43 -13.34
CA LEU A 189 0.87 8.39 -11.88
C LEU A 189 1.60 7.15 -11.35
N GLU A 190 1.40 5.98 -11.96
CA GLU A 190 2.09 4.76 -11.53
C GLU A 190 3.59 4.97 -11.57
N GLN A 191 4.12 5.51 -12.68
CA GLN A 191 5.53 5.89 -12.82
C GLN A 191 5.97 6.94 -11.80
N GLN A 192 5.17 7.98 -11.55
CA GLN A 192 5.48 9.01 -10.55
C GLN A 192 5.54 8.45 -9.12
N LEU A 193 4.69 7.46 -8.81
CA LEU A 193 4.58 6.86 -7.49
C LEU A 193 5.57 5.72 -7.24
N LEU A 194 6.32 5.30 -8.25
CA LEU A 194 7.45 4.42 -8.03
C LEU A 194 8.44 5.15 -7.11
N GLY A 195 8.94 4.50 -6.06
CA GLY A 195 9.93 5.10 -5.17
C GLY A 195 9.45 6.24 -4.26
N ALA A 196 8.19 6.64 -4.35
CA ALA A 196 7.63 7.67 -3.51
C ALA A 196 7.56 7.22 -2.05
N GLU A 197 7.83 8.13 -1.11
CA GLU A 197 7.59 7.87 0.30
C GLU A 197 6.10 7.65 0.55
N VAL A 198 5.74 6.88 1.58
CA VAL A 198 4.34 6.56 1.89
C VAL A 198 3.46 7.83 1.97
N GLY A 199 3.98 8.91 2.56
CA GLY A 199 3.27 10.19 2.63
C GLY A 199 2.97 10.81 1.26
N GLN A 200 3.92 10.76 0.32
CA GLN A 200 3.75 11.26 -1.05
C GLN A 200 2.73 10.40 -1.84
N ILE A 201 2.74 9.09 -1.62
CA ILE A 201 1.73 8.19 -2.19
C ILE A 201 0.35 8.60 -1.65
N VAL A 202 0.20 8.74 -0.32
CA VAL A 202 -1.05 9.15 0.31
C VAL A 202 -1.63 10.43 -0.30
N ASP A 203 -0.81 11.47 -0.47
CA ASP A 203 -1.27 12.75 -1.03
C ASP A 203 -1.63 12.67 -2.52
N SER A 204 -1.13 11.65 -3.24
CA SER A 204 -1.39 11.44 -4.67
C SER A 204 -2.57 10.50 -4.97
N LEU A 205 -2.97 9.66 -4.01
CA LEU A 205 -4.14 8.79 -4.14
C LEU A 205 -5.42 9.62 -4.21
N SER A 206 -6.41 9.14 -4.97
CA SER A 206 -7.75 9.73 -5.01
C SER A 206 -8.83 8.66 -5.11
N LEU A 207 -9.81 8.70 -4.20
CA LEU A 207 -11.00 7.85 -4.23
C LEU A 207 -12.17 8.48 -5.04
N GLY A 208 -11.87 9.41 -5.94
CA GLY A 208 -12.85 10.08 -6.78
C GLY A 208 -13.87 10.88 -5.98
N TRP A 209 -15.15 10.78 -6.38
CA TRP A 209 -16.22 11.55 -5.75
C TRP A 209 -16.50 11.17 -4.30
N TYR A 210 -16.01 10.01 -3.82
CA TYR A 210 -16.16 9.63 -2.42
C TYR A 210 -15.30 10.49 -1.48
N GLU A 211 -14.20 11.09 -1.96
CA GLU A 211 -13.43 12.02 -1.13
C GLU A 211 -14.27 13.23 -0.71
N SER A 212 -15.08 13.78 -1.62
CA SER A 212 -16.02 14.86 -1.27
C SER A 212 -17.05 14.45 -0.21
N VAL A 213 -17.48 13.19 -0.21
CA VAL A 213 -18.40 12.64 0.79
C VAL A 213 -17.72 12.52 2.15
N PHE A 214 -16.51 11.96 2.18
CA PHE A 214 -15.77 11.68 3.40
C PHE A 214 -15.06 12.90 4.00
N GLN A 215 -14.64 13.85 3.18
CA GLN A 215 -13.83 15.00 3.60
C GLN A 215 -14.66 16.28 3.76
N SER A 216 -15.79 16.41 3.05
CA SER A 216 -16.58 17.66 3.04
C SER A 216 -18.03 17.50 3.47
N TYR A 217 -18.78 16.56 2.90
CA TYR A 217 -20.25 16.53 3.09
C TYR A 217 -20.68 15.78 4.36
N MET A 218 -20.03 14.67 4.72
CA MET A 218 -20.38 13.82 5.87
C MET A 218 -19.17 13.52 6.76
N THR A 219 -18.22 14.45 6.84
CA THR A 219 -16.90 14.26 7.46
C THR A 219 -16.94 13.76 8.90
N SER A 220 -17.88 14.26 9.71
CA SER A 220 -18.01 13.89 11.12
C SER A 220 -18.85 12.63 11.35
N LYS A 221 -19.44 12.02 10.30
CA LYS A 221 -20.22 10.80 10.47
C LYS A 221 -19.31 9.60 10.74
N PRO A 222 -19.66 8.73 11.70
CA PRO A 222 -18.95 7.47 11.91
C PRO A 222 -19.05 6.55 10.70
N VAL A 223 -17.99 5.78 10.42
CA VAL A 223 -17.92 4.84 9.30
C VAL A 223 -17.89 3.40 9.82
N LYS A 224 -18.68 2.53 9.19
CA LYS A 224 -18.58 1.07 9.29
C LYS A 224 -18.32 0.48 7.92
N VAL A 225 -17.41 -0.47 7.83
CA VAL A 225 -16.99 -1.11 6.58
C VAL A 225 -17.49 -2.56 6.56
N VAL A 226 -18.19 -2.92 5.50
CA VAL A 226 -18.58 -4.30 5.19
C VAL A 226 -17.91 -4.73 3.89
N SER A 227 -17.32 -5.91 3.88
CA SER A 227 -16.66 -6.45 2.70
C SER A 227 -17.17 -7.83 2.33
N SER A 228 -16.94 -8.23 1.09
CA SER A 228 -17.29 -9.57 0.61
C SER A 228 -16.12 -10.18 -0.13
N MET A 229 -15.75 -11.41 0.26
CA MET A 229 -14.63 -12.18 -0.26
C MET A 229 -15.04 -13.66 -0.42
N GLY A 230 -14.27 -14.45 -1.17
CA GLY A 230 -14.56 -15.87 -1.41
C GLY A 230 -14.32 -16.29 -2.85
N GLU A 231 -14.66 -17.52 -3.22
CA GLU A 231 -14.41 -18.06 -4.56
C GLU A 231 -15.03 -17.21 -5.68
N GLN A 232 -14.54 -17.38 -6.91
CA GLN A 232 -15.13 -16.69 -8.06
C GLN A 232 -16.59 -17.12 -8.28
N SER A 233 -17.45 -16.18 -8.68
CA SER A 233 -18.84 -16.42 -9.08
C SER A 233 -19.80 -16.99 -8.00
N VAL A 234 -19.50 -16.82 -6.71
CA VAL A 234 -20.37 -17.24 -5.58
C VAL A 234 -21.45 -16.21 -5.19
N GLY A 235 -21.64 -15.15 -5.98
CA GLY A 235 -22.66 -14.11 -5.71
C GLY A 235 -22.27 -13.08 -4.64
N LYS A 236 -20.99 -12.71 -4.56
CA LYS A 236 -20.45 -11.71 -3.62
C LYS A 236 -21.11 -10.33 -3.76
N SER A 237 -21.06 -9.78 -4.96
CA SER A 237 -21.66 -8.49 -5.32
C SER A 237 -23.17 -8.49 -5.10
N PHE A 238 -23.85 -9.61 -5.43
CA PHE A 238 -25.28 -9.75 -5.17
C PHE A 238 -25.61 -9.67 -3.68
N CYS A 239 -24.82 -10.34 -2.82
CA CYS A 239 -25.00 -10.26 -1.37
C CYS A 239 -24.84 -8.82 -0.85
N LEU A 240 -23.77 -8.12 -1.25
CA LEU A 240 -23.53 -6.74 -0.84
C LEU A 240 -24.65 -5.80 -1.30
N ASN A 241 -25.09 -5.91 -2.55
CA ASN A 241 -26.19 -5.10 -3.08
C ASN A 241 -27.45 -5.24 -2.23
N HIS A 242 -27.81 -6.45 -1.80
CA HIS A 242 -29.02 -6.70 -1.02
C HIS A 242 -28.89 -6.34 0.46
N LEU A 243 -27.67 -6.40 1.00
CA LEU A 243 -27.40 -6.00 2.37
C LEU A 243 -27.43 -4.48 2.52
N VAL A 244 -26.73 -3.74 1.64
CA VAL A 244 -26.42 -2.31 1.82
C VAL A 244 -26.81 -1.40 0.66
N ASP A 245 -27.75 -1.78 -0.19
CA ASP A 245 -28.32 -0.91 -1.24
C ASP A 245 -27.27 -0.34 -2.23
N THR A 246 -26.34 -1.20 -2.65
CA THR A 246 -25.29 -0.87 -3.64
C THR A 246 -25.64 -1.41 -5.03
N SER A 247 -24.83 -1.06 -6.02
CA SER A 247 -25.07 -1.37 -7.43
C SER A 247 -23.90 -2.09 -8.12
N PHE A 248 -23.11 -2.85 -7.36
CA PHE A 248 -22.01 -3.65 -7.93
C PHE A 248 -22.52 -4.56 -9.05
N ALA A 249 -21.73 -4.71 -10.11
CA ALA A 249 -22.11 -5.48 -11.28
C ALA A 249 -22.10 -6.99 -10.96
N GLY A 250 -23.26 -7.57 -10.68
CA GLY A 250 -23.39 -9.03 -10.57
C GLY A 250 -23.44 -9.67 -11.95
N SER A 251 -22.45 -10.49 -12.32
CA SER A 251 -22.58 -11.36 -13.49
C SER A 251 -22.12 -12.79 -13.23
N ALA A 252 -22.64 -13.72 -14.03
CA ALA A 252 -22.29 -15.13 -14.03
C ALA A 252 -20.91 -15.42 -14.67
N MET A 253 -20.28 -14.43 -15.31
CA MET A 253 -18.90 -14.48 -15.80
C MET A 253 -18.02 -13.53 -14.98
N ARG A 254 -16.72 -13.84 -14.85
CA ARG A 254 -15.73 -13.08 -14.07
C ARG A 254 -15.96 -11.57 -14.18
N THR A 255 -16.34 -10.92 -13.07
CA THR A 255 -16.91 -9.56 -13.10
C THR A 255 -16.18 -8.52 -12.27
N THR A 256 -15.47 -8.95 -11.24
CA THR A 256 -14.80 -8.04 -10.31
C THR A 256 -13.30 -8.29 -10.41
N GLU A 257 -12.57 -7.33 -10.95
CA GLU A 257 -11.10 -7.27 -10.91
C GLU A 257 -10.71 -6.34 -9.77
N GLY A 258 -9.78 -6.74 -8.90
CA GLY A 258 -9.31 -5.94 -7.78
C GLY A 258 -10.38 -5.64 -6.71
N VAL A 259 -10.48 -4.38 -6.28
CA VAL A 259 -11.34 -3.93 -5.17
C VAL A 259 -12.24 -2.78 -5.61
N TRP A 260 -13.53 -2.91 -5.35
CA TRP A 260 -14.54 -1.90 -5.66
C TRP A 260 -15.19 -1.37 -4.39
N MET A 261 -15.40 -0.06 -4.33
CA MET A 261 -15.99 0.65 -3.21
C MET A 261 -17.35 1.26 -3.58
N SER A 262 -18.32 1.14 -2.69
CA SER A 262 -19.58 1.89 -2.72
C SER A 262 -19.93 2.38 -1.32
N VAL A 263 -20.68 3.48 -1.21
CA VAL A 263 -20.99 4.11 0.09
C VAL A 263 -22.50 4.23 0.26
N THR A 264 -22.99 3.85 1.43
CA THR A 264 -24.40 3.80 1.80
C THR A 264 -24.61 4.68 3.03
N PRO A 265 -25.01 5.95 2.85
CA PRO A 265 -25.29 6.84 3.97
C PRO A 265 -26.57 6.44 4.70
N THR A 266 -26.51 6.35 6.03
CA THR A 266 -27.67 6.21 6.91
C THR A 266 -27.84 7.48 7.77
N GLU A 267 -28.89 7.53 8.59
CA GLU A 267 -29.10 8.61 9.55
C GLU A 267 -27.89 8.80 10.48
N THR A 268 -27.38 7.72 11.07
CA THR A 268 -26.37 7.78 12.14
C THR A 268 -24.95 7.44 11.68
N THR A 269 -24.78 6.66 10.62
CA THR A 269 -23.46 6.17 10.17
C THR A 269 -23.34 6.12 8.64
N LEU A 270 -22.11 6.15 8.13
CA LEU A 270 -21.80 5.78 6.76
C LEU A 270 -21.42 4.31 6.71
N ILE A 271 -22.06 3.54 5.83
CA ILE A 271 -21.65 2.17 5.58
C ILE A 271 -20.88 2.12 4.26
N VAL A 272 -19.61 1.69 4.33
CA VAL A 272 -18.76 1.49 3.15
C VAL A 272 -18.79 0.03 2.79
N ALA A 273 -19.14 -0.27 1.55
CA ALA A 273 -19.16 -1.62 1.00
C ALA A 273 -17.93 -1.83 0.11
N LEU A 274 -17.18 -2.91 0.36
CA LEU A 274 -16.03 -3.31 -0.44
C LEU A 274 -16.28 -4.67 -1.11
N ASP A 275 -16.39 -4.67 -2.44
CA ASP A 275 -16.48 -5.90 -3.24
C ASP A 275 -15.09 -6.29 -3.72
N PHE A 276 -14.56 -7.39 -3.18
CA PHE A 276 -13.27 -7.93 -3.57
C PHE A 276 -13.43 -8.95 -4.69
N GLU A 277 -12.46 -8.96 -5.58
CA GLU A 277 -12.27 -10.05 -6.51
C GLU A 277 -12.15 -11.40 -5.77
N GLY A 278 -12.60 -12.50 -6.41
CA GLY A 278 -12.60 -13.81 -5.75
C GLY A 278 -11.21 -14.37 -5.50
N VAL A 279 -10.95 -15.03 -4.38
CA VAL A 279 -9.62 -15.58 -3.99
C VAL A 279 -9.31 -16.87 -4.78
N HIS A 280 -8.03 -17.22 -4.96
CA HIS A 280 -7.57 -18.44 -5.65
C HIS A 280 -7.98 -18.53 -7.13
N SER A 281 -7.94 -17.41 -7.85
CA SER A 281 -8.03 -17.49 -9.31
C SER A 281 -6.77 -18.14 -9.88
N ILE A 282 -6.92 -19.01 -10.88
CA ILE A 282 -5.80 -19.71 -11.56
C ILE A 282 -4.71 -18.73 -12.06
N GLU A 283 -5.08 -17.48 -12.31
CA GLU A 283 -4.22 -16.44 -12.88
C GLU A 283 -3.49 -15.58 -11.84
N ARG A 284 -3.70 -15.79 -10.52
CA ARG A 284 -3.10 -14.95 -9.46
C ARG A 284 -2.13 -15.68 -8.58
N SER A 285 -1.17 -14.92 -8.05
CA SER A 285 -0.14 -15.41 -7.16
C SER A 285 -0.58 -15.37 -5.68
N VAL A 286 0.08 -16.18 -4.84
CA VAL A 286 -0.11 -16.19 -3.38
C VAL A 286 0.10 -14.79 -2.76
N GLN A 287 1.03 -14.00 -3.31
CA GLN A 287 1.31 -12.65 -2.83
C GLN A 287 0.15 -11.70 -3.14
N GLU A 288 -0.44 -11.78 -4.33
CA GLU A 288 -1.57 -10.94 -4.72
C GLU A 288 -2.80 -11.23 -3.85
N ASP A 289 -3.07 -12.50 -3.59
CA ASP A 289 -4.14 -12.91 -2.67
C ASP A 289 -3.86 -12.44 -1.23
N THR A 290 -2.61 -12.53 -0.76
CA THR A 290 -2.20 -12.02 0.56
C THR A 290 -2.43 -10.51 0.67
N LEU A 291 -2.07 -9.71 -0.35
CA LEU A 291 -2.29 -8.26 -0.35
C LEU A 291 -3.77 -7.88 -0.30
N LEU A 292 -4.63 -8.61 -1.03
CA LEU A 292 -6.08 -8.39 -0.99
C LEU A 292 -6.69 -8.80 0.35
N VAL A 293 -6.28 -9.93 0.92
CA VAL A 293 -6.74 -10.38 2.26
C VAL A 293 -6.31 -9.38 3.33
N LEU A 294 -5.07 -8.90 3.30
CA LEU A 294 -4.58 -7.88 4.22
C LEU A 294 -5.39 -6.59 4.12
N PHE A 295 -5.61 -6.07 2.91
CA PHE A 295 -6.41 -4.86 2.73
C PHE A 295 -7.84 -5.04 3.26
N ASN A 296 -8.45 -6.19 2.96
CA ASN A 296 -9.80 -6.52 3.37
C ASN A 296 -9.94 -6.58 4.90
N THR A 297 -9.13 -7.41 5.54
CA THR A 297 -9.23 -7.69 6.98
C THR A 297 -8.79 -6.52 7.84
N ALA A 298 -7.85 -5.71 7.38
CA ALA A 298 -7.36 -4.55 8.12
C ALA A 298 -8.42 -3.46 8.29
N ILE A 299 -9.23 -3.18 7.26
CA ILE A 299 -10.15 -2.03 7.24
C ILE A 299 -11.62 -2.40 7.54
N SER A 300 -11.99 -3.68 7.46
CA SER A 300 -13.38 -4.11 7.58
C SER A 300 -13.86 -4.18 9.04
N ASN A 301 -15.15 -3.93 9.28
CA ASN A 301 -15.85 -4.29 10.53
C ASN A 301 -16.54 -5.65 10.40
N LEU A 302 -16.94 -6.01 9.19
CA LEU A 302 -17.61 -7.28 8.91
C LEU A 302 -17.12 -7.83 7.57
N VAL A 303 -16.52 -9.02 7.59
CA VAL A 303 -16.04 -9.71 6.38
C VAL A 303 -16.98 -10.85 6.05
N LEU A 304 -17.65 -10.79 4.91
CA LEU A 304 -18.51 -11.85 4.40
C LEU A 304 -17.69 -12.80 3.51
N PHE A 305 -17.35 -13.98 4.01
CA PHE A 305 -16.64 -14.99 3.24
C PHE A 305 -17.62 -15.99 2.62
N ARG A 306 -17.83 -15.94 1.31
CA ARG A 306 -18.78 -16.82 0.60
C ARG A 306 -18.08 -18.05 0.03
N ASN A 307 -18.55 -19.23 0.40
CA ASN A 307 -18.00 -20.51 -0.06
C ASN A 307 -19.08 -21.45 -0.66
N ASN A 308 -18.68 -22.31 -1.61
CA ASN A 308 -19.54 -23.34 -2.20
C ASN A 308 -19.16 -24.74 -1.71
N PHE A 309 -19.98 -25.31 -0.82
CA PHE A 309 -19.74 -26.60 -0.18
C PHE A 309 -19.67 -27.77 -1.18
N ALA A 310 -20.41 -27.72 -2.29
CA ALA A 310 -20.50 -28.85 -3.23
C ALA A 310 -19.20 -29.13 -4.01
N MET A 311 -18.25 -28.19 -4.06
CA MET A 311 -17.07 -28.27 -4.94
C MET A 311 -15.72 -28.22 -4.21
N SER A 312 -15.64 -27.65 -3.00
CA SER A 312 -14.37 -27.50 -2.29
C SER A 312 -14.07 -28.69 -1.37
N ARG A 313 -13.12 -29.56 -1.78
CA ARG A 313 -12.59 -30.64 -0.93
C ARG A 313 -11.38 -30.22 -0.08
N SER A 314 -10.83 -29.01 -0.29
CA SER A 314 -9.67 -28.49 0.47
C SER A 314 -9.98 -27.12 1.07
N ILE A 315 -10.60 -27.14 2.26
CA ILE A 315 -10.82 -25.95 3.09
C ILE A 315 -9.48 -25.32 3.51
N THR A 316 -8.44 -26.14 3.70
CA THR A 316 -7.11 -25.70 4.11
C THR A 316 -6.47 -24.76 3.09
N GLY A 317 -6.60 -25.04 1.78
CA GLY A 317 -6.09 -24.15 0.74
C GLY A 317 -6.79 -22.79 0.72
N LEU A 318 -8.10 -22.75 0.97
CA LEU A 318 -8.89 -21.50 0.98
C LEU A 318 -8.44 -20.49 2.05
N PHE A 319 -7.89 -20.97 3.16
CA PHE A 319 -7.46 -20.13 4.28
C PHE A 319 -5.94 -19.97 4.36
N GLN A 320 -5.17 -20.60 3.48
CA GLN A 320 -3.71 -20.41 3.42
C GLN A 320 -3.35 -18.94 3.21
N SER A 321 -4.04 -18.23 2.32
CA SER A 321 -3.83 -16.78 2.11
C SER A 321 -4.15 -15.93 3.36
N PHE A 322 -5.11 -16.36 4.19
CA PHE A 322 -5.39 -15.70 5.48
C PHE A 322 -4.30 -15.96 6.50
N GLN A 323 -3.82 -17.20 6.60
CA GLN A 323 -2.74 -17.55 7.52
C GLN A 323 -1.42 -16.88 7.11
N SER A 324 -1.07 -16.87 5.82
CA SER A 324 0.10 -16.13 5.30
C SER A 324 0.02 -14.62 5.57
N SER A 325 -1.19 -14.05 5.57
CA SER A 325 -1.40 -12.64 5.88
C SER A 325 -1.19 -12.31 7.37
N SER A 326 -1.41 -13.28 8.26
CA SER A 326 -1.37 -13.07 9.72
C SER A 326 0.01 -12.71 10.27
N THR A 327 1.09 -12.94 9.51
CA THR A 327 2.48 -12.68 9.90
C THR A 327 3.02 -11.37 9.36
N VAL A 328 2.31 -10.72 8.42
CA VAL A 328 2.82 -9.56 7.67
C VAL A 328 2.63 -8.25 8.42
N LEU A 329 1.40 -7.97 8.90
CA LEU A 329 1.11 -6.79 9.72
C LEU A 329 0.85 -7.22 11.14
N ASP A 330 1.63 -6.69 12.09
CA ASP A 330 1.42 -6.98 13.51
C ASP A 330 0.17 -6.25 14.03
N PRO A 331 -0.88 -6.99 14.48
CA PRO A 331 -2.07 -6.36 15.05
C PRO A 331 -1.79 -5.63 16.37
N ALA A 332 -0.77 -6.05 17.14
CA ALA A 332 -0.41 -5.39 18.40
C ALA A 332 0.16 -3.98 18.16
N ALA A 333 0.97 -3.80 17.11
CA ALA A 333 1.41 -2.50 16.64
C ALA A 333 0.28 -1.66 15.99
N ASN A 334 -0.82 -2.30 15.57
CA ASN A 334 -1.92 -1.69 14.83
C ASN A 334 -3.29 -1.94 15.46
N PRO A 335 -3.55 -1.49 16.71
CA PRO A 335 -4.74 -1.89 17.47
C PRO A 335 -6.06 -1.35 16.91
N GLN A 336 -6.02 -0.42 15.95
CA GLN A 336 -7.20 0.11 15.26
C GLN A 336 -7.57 -0.67 13.99
N LEU A 337 -6.68 -1.53 13.51
CA LEU A 337 -6.92 -2.43 12.38
C LEU A 337 -7.36 -3.80 12.90
N PHE A 338 -7.84 -4.67 12.00
CA PHE A 338 -8.14 -6.07 12.29
C PHE A 338 -9.22 -6.26 13.37
N LYS A 339 -10.23 -5.41 13.35
CA LYS A 339 -11.40 -5.42 14.25
C LYS A 339 -12.65 -5.99 13.57
N SER A 340 -12.45 -6.85 12.57
CA SER A 340 -13.56 -7.41 11.80
C SER A 340 -14.11 -8.67 12.45
N THR A 341 -15.43 -8.85 12.42
CA THR A 341 -16.03 -10.19 12.55
C THR A 341 -15.97 -10.90 11.19
N LEU A 342 -15.48 -12.14 11.18
CA LEU A 342 -15.53 -13.01 9.99
C LEU A 342 -16.85 -13.79 9.97
N VAL A 343 -17.65 -13.61 8.92
CA VAL A 343 -18.89 -14.37 8.69
C VAL A 343 -18.72 -15.28 7.50
N ILE A 344 -18.69 -16.58 7.72
CA ILE A 344 -18.59 -17.60 6.68
C ILE A 344 -20.00 -17.96 6.22
N ILE A 345 -20.31 -17.61 4.97
CA ILE A 345 -21.58 -17.87 4.32
C ILE A 345 -21.43 -19.09 3.43
N ILE A 346 -22.11 -20.17 3.81
CA ILE A 346 -22.10 -21.43 3.05
C ILE A 346 -23.32 -21.45 2.15
N ARG A 347 -23.10 -21.45 0.84
CA ARG A 347 -24.14 -21.32 -0.17
C ARG A 347 -24.87 -22.65 -0.43
N ASP A 348 -26.15 -22.54 -0.82
CA ASP A 348 -26.99 -23.62 -1.35
C ASP A 348 -27.11 -24.83 -0.41
N VAL A 349 -27.21 -24.55 0.90
CA VAL A 349 -27.40 -25.57 1.95
C VAL A 349 -28.86 -25.98 2.00
N VAL A 350 -29.10 -27.30 2.03
CA VAL A 350 -30.42 -27.89 2.27
C VAL A 350 -30.60 -28.06 3.78
N ASP A 351 -31.81 -27.83 4.30
CA ASP A 351 -32.12 -27.86 5.74
C ASP A 351 -31.65 -29.15 6.45
N SER A 352 -31.56 -30.28 5.75
CA SER A 352 -31.09 -31.55 6.31
C SER A 352 -29.62 -31.56 6.71
N ASP A 353 -28.79 -30.75 6.04
CA ASP A 353 -27.33 -30.81 6.13
C ASP A 353 -26.76 -29.66 6.97
N GLU A 354 -27.62 -28.74 7.44
CA GLU A 354 -27.26 -27.50 8.12
C GLU A 354 -26.32 -27.74 9.32
N GLN A 355 -26.72 -28.61 10.25
CA GLN A 355 -25.96 -28.90 11.47
C GLN A 355 -24.65 -29.65 11.19
N GLY A 356 -24.66 -30.56 10.22
CA GLY A 356 -23.48 -31.34 9.85
C GLY A 356 -22.38 -30.45 9.27
N ILE A 357 -22.76 -29.54 8.38
CA ILE A 357 -21.85 -28.58 7.76
C ILE A 357 -21.26 -27.62 8.80
N VAL A 358 -22.10 -27.05 9.67
CA VAL A 358 -21.62 -26.14 10.72
C VAL A 358 -20.59 -26.86 11.61
N THR A 359 -20.90 -28.09 12.05
CA THR A 359 -19.99 -28.89 12.89
C THR A 359 -18.66 -29.19 12.19
N GLU A 360 -18.70 -29.51 10.89
CA GLU A 360 -17.49 -29.80 10.10
C GLU A 360 -16.56 -28.57 10.01
N PHE A 361 -17.12 -27.39 9.69
CA PHE A 361 -16.33 -26.17 9.61
C PHE A 361 -15.78 -25.75 10.97
N SER A 362 -16.60 -25.80 12.03
CA SER A 362 -16.15 -25.51 13.39
C SER A 362 -14.98 -26.40 13.81
N THR A 363 -15.07 -27.72 13.58
CA THR A 363 -13.99 -28.67 13.93
C THR A 363 -12.69 -28.38 13.17
N LYS A 364 -12.79 -27.97 11.91
CA LYS A 364 -11.61 -27.61 11.10
C LYS A 364 -10.95 -26.32 11.60
N PHE A 365 -11.71 -25.33 12.02
CA PHE A 365 -11.15 -24.10 12.60
C PHE A 365 -10.56 -24.32 13.99
N GLU A 366 -11.20 -25.14 14.83
CA GLU A 366 -10.64 -25.54 16.12
C GLU A 366 -9.26 -26.17 15.93
N LYS A 367 -9.10 -27.03 14.91
CA LYS A 367 -7.80 -27.59 14.56
C LYS A 367 -6.78 -26.53 14.12
N ILE A 368 -7.16 -25.57 13.28
CA ILE A 368 -6.26 -24.47 12.87
C ILE A 368 -5.82 -23.66 14.09
N VAL A 369 -6.74 -23.37 15.01
CA VAL A 369 -6.43 -22.66 16.27
C VAL A 369 -5.51 -23.48 17.16
N GLU A 370 -5.70 -24.80 17.23
CA GLU A 370 -4.82 -25.71 17.98
C GLU A 370 -3.41 -25.81 17.35
N ASP A 371 -3.32 -25.88 16.02
CA ASP A 371 -2.06 -26.03 15.31
C ASP A 371 -1.25 -24.72 15.33
N GLU A 372 -1.89 -23.57 15.06
CA GLU A 372 -1.24 -22.25 14.94
C GLU A 372 -1.25 -21.42 16.24
N GLN A 373 -2.03 -21.80 17.26
CA GLN A 373 -2.11 -21.12 18.56
C GLN A 373 -2.40 -19.62 18.42
N ASP A 374 -1.77 -18.74 19.20
CA ASP A 374 -1.97 -17.28 19.15
C ASP A 374 -1.57 -16.64 17.79
N ALA A 375 -0.89 -17.40 16.91
CA ALA A 375 -0.51 -16.94 15.57
C ALA A 375 -1.60 -17.17 14.51
N ASN A 376 -2.74 -17.76 14.86
CA ASN A 376 -3.79 -18.03 13.88
C ASN A 376 -4.48 -16.74 13.37
N PHE A 377 -4.92 -16.77 12.10
CA PHE A 377 -5.54 -15.62 11.45
C PHE A 377 -6.86 -15.16 12.09
N ILE A 378 -7.62 -16.03 12.78
CA ILE A 378 -8.88 -15.67 13.43
C ILE A 378 -8.59 -14.74 14.62
N SER A 379 -7.63 -15.13 15.46
CA SER A 379 -7.17 -14.31 16.57
C SER A 379 -6.50 -13.03 16.10
N ARG A 380 -5.62 -13.10 15.09
CA ARG A 380 -4.83 -11.94 14.64
C ARG A 380 -5.57 -10.97 13.72
N LEU A 381 -6.36 -11.44 12.75
CA LEU A 381 -7.00 -10.60 11.73
C LEU A 381 -8.47 -10.25 12.03
N HIS A 382 -9.12 -11.04 12.89
CA HIS A 382 -10.55 -10.93 13.18
C HIS A 382 -10.85 -10.78 14.68
N GLY A 383 -9.84 -10.53 15.51
CA GLY A 383 -10.01 -10.36 16.96
C GLY A 383 -10.69 -11.54 17.67
N GLY A 384 -10.58 -12.75 17.12
CA GLY A 384 -11.23 -13.96 17.63
C GLY A 384 -12.72 -14.10 17.28
N GLN A 385 -13.28 -13.25 16.41
CA GLN A 385 -14.71 -13.23 16.08
C GLN A 385 -15.00 -13.98 14.78
N LEU A 386 -15.71 -15.11 14.89
CA LEU A 386 -16.09 -15.98 13.77
C LEU A 386 -17.54 -16.44 13.90
N ASP A 387 -18.33 -16.25 12.85
CA ASP A 387 -19.69 -16.78 12.70
C ASP A 387 -19.80 -17.64 11.44
N ILE A 388 -20.47 -18.79 11.52
CA ILE A 388 -20.76 -19.66 10.36
C ILE A 388 -22.27 -19.65 10.12
N ILE A 389 -22.69 -19.19 8.94
CA ILE A 389 -24.10 -19.06 8.57
C ILE A 389 -24.39 -19.85 7.29
N PRO A 390 -25.11 -20.98 7.38
CA PRO A 390 -25.59 -21.71 6.22
C PRO A 390 -26.73 -20.94 5.55
N TRP A 391 -26.65 -20.78 4.23
CA TRP A 391 -27.65 -20.06 3.44
C TRP A 391 -28.48 -21.02 2.59
N PRO A 392 -29.82 -20.91 2.63
CA PRO A 392 -30.70 -21.68 1.77
C PRO A 392 -30.57 -21.21 0.33
N VAL A 393 -31.14 -21.98 -0.60
CA VAL A 393 -31.14 -21.67 -2.04
C VAL A 393 -31.75 -20.28 -2.30
N ILE A 394 -31.12 -19.49 -3.19
CA ILE A 394 -31.42 -18.07 -3.48
C ILE A 394 -32.91 -17.80 -3.80
N GLU A 395 -33.62 -18.78 -4.35
CA GLU A 395 -35.03 -18.66 -4.76
C GLU A 395 -36.04 -18.93 -3.63
N SER A 396 -35.56 -19.11 -2.40
CA SER A 396 -36.39 -19.26 -1.19
C SER A 396 -36.73 -17.90 -0.57
N LYS A 397 -37.85 -17.80 0.16
CA LYS A 397 -38.17 -16.54 0.90
C LYS A 397 -37.25 -16.41 2.11
N GLU A 398 -36.86 -17.54 2.67
CA GLU A 398 -35.97 -17.75 3.81
C GLU A 398 -34.58 -17.19 3.53
N PHE A 399 -34.08 -17.26 2.29
CA PHE A 399 -32.83 -16.60 1.88
C PHE A 399 -32.81 -15.11 2.22
N TYR A 400 -33.92 -14.39 1.97
CA TYR A 400 -33.97 -12.95 2.20
C TYR A 400 -34.16 -12.56 3.67
N THR A 401 -34.58 -13.49 4.54
CA THR A 401 -34.72 -13.21 5.99
C THR A 401 -33.37 -13.19 6.71
N LEU A 402 -32.29 -13.66 6.07
CA LEU A 402 -30.94 -13.67 6.62
C LEU A 402 -30.21 -12.32 6.52
N PHE A 403 -30.57 -11.45 5.55
CA PHE A 403 -29.96 -10.12 5.46
C PHE A 403 -30.24 -9.23 6.68
N PRO A 404 -31.47 -9.21 7.26
CA PRO A 404 -31.70 -8.58 8.55
C PRO A 404 -30.80 -9.11 9.68
N THR A 405 -30.46 -10.40 9.69
CA THR A 405 -29.52 -10.97 10.67
C THR A 405 -28.11 -10.43 10.47
N LEU A 406 -27.61 -10.41 9.23
CA LEU A 406 -26.33 -9.78 8.90
C LEU A 406 -26.29 -8.30 9.27
N LYS A 407 -27.39 -7.58 9.05
CA LYS A 407 -27.52 -6.18 9.47
C LYS A 407 -27.37 -6.06 10.99
N LYS A 408 -28.04 -6.90 11.77
CA LYS A 408 -27.92 -6.88 13.23
C LYS A 408 -26.47 -7.12 13.66
N THR A 409 -25.79 -8.10 13.06
CA THR A 409 -24.37 -8.34 13.32
C THR A 409 -23.53 -7.11 13.02
N LEU A 410 -23.75 -6.44 11.88
CA LEU A 410 -23.06 -5.19 11.51
C LEU A 410 -23.37 -4.04 12.49
N ASP A 411 -24.62 -3.91 12.94
CA ASP A 411 -25.05 -2.88 13.88
C ASP A 411 -24.36 -3.08 15.25
N HIS A 412 -24.16 -4.33 15.69
CA HIS A 412 -23.49 -4.68 16.93
C HIS A 412 -21.96 -4.47 16.92
N GLN A 413 -21.34 -4.44 15.74
CA GLN A 413 -19.90 -4.14 15.64
C GLN A 413 -19.57 -2.77 16.22
N GLU A 414 -18.44 -2.67 16.92
CA GLU A 414 -17.91 -1.40 17.37
C GLU A 414 -17.54 -0.52 16.17
N VAL A 415 -17.67 0.79 16.35
CA VAL A 415 -17.24 1.76 15.35
C VAL A 415 -15.71 1.86 15.40
N THR A 416 -15.03 1.37 14.36
CA THR A 416 -13.57 1.46 14.22
C THR A 416 -13.10 2.81 13.70
N HIS A 417 -13.95 3.51 12.95
CA HIS A 417 -13.65 4.81 12.35
C HIS A 417 -14.65 5.86 12.85
N PRO A 418 -14.30 6.63 13.89
CA PRO A 418 -15.20 7.60 14.51
C PRO A 418 -15.68 8.69 13.56
N THR A 419 -14.86 9.08 12.58
CA THR A 419 -15.21 10.08 11.57
C THR A 419 -14.86 9.60 10.16
N ALA A 420 -15.56 10.12 9.17
CA ALA A 420 -15.34 9.80 7.77
C ALA A 420 -14.02 10.38 7.23
N GLY A 421 -13.60 11.55 7.75
CA GLY A 421 -12.28 12.11 7.42
C GLY A 421 -11.13 11.23 7.92
N GLU A 422 -11.27 10.67 9.13
CA GLU A 422 -10.32 9.70 9.67
C GLU A 422 -10.28 8.41 8.86
N PHE A 423 -11.46 7.88 8.48
CA PHE A 423 -11.54 6.71 7.59
C PHE A 423 -10.80 6.94 6.27
N LEU A 424 -11.05 8.08 5.60
CA LEU A 424 -10.39 8.42 4.33
C LEU A 424 -8.87 8.44 4.46
N HIS A 425 -8.35 9.06 5.52
CA HIS A 425 -6.91 9.09 5.76
C HIS A 425 -6.36 7.68 6.03
N THR A 426 -7.06 6.91 6.86
CA THR A 426 -6.68 5.53 7.21
C THR A 426 -6.61 4.61 5.99
N VAL A 427 -7.62 4.64 5.13
CA VAL A 427 -7.66 3.77 3.94
C VAL A 427 -6.60 4.18 2.92
N LYS A 428 -6.36 5.48 2.71
CA LYS A 428 -5.30 5.96 1.81
C LYS A 428 -3.91 5.58 2.32
N THR A 429 -3.65 5.72 3.63
CA THR A 429 -2.38 5.30 4.22
C THR A 429 -2.19 3.78 4.15
N LEU A 430 -3.24 2.99 4.40
CA LEU A 430 -3.16 1.53 4.25
C LEU A 430 -2.86 1.14 2.79
N MET A 431 -3.56 1.72 1.81
CA MET A 431 -3.31 1.48 0.39
C MET A 431 -1.88 1.88 -0.02
N ALA A 432 -1.37 3.00 0.51
CA ALA A 432 0.00 3.45 0.27
C ALA A 432 1.04 2.49 0.86
N LYS A 433 0.82 2.01 2.09
CA LYS A 433 1.70 1.02 2.74
C LYS A 433 1.70 -0.32 2.00
N LEU A 434 0.53 -0.79 1.54
CA LEU A 434 0.43 -2.01 0.72
C LEU A 434 1.14 -1.85 -0.63
N LYS A 435 1.01 -0.69 -1.29
CA LYS A 435 1.76 -0.39 -2.52
C LYS A 435 3.27 -0.39 -2.26
N ALA A 436 3.70 0.19 -1.14
CA ALA A 436 5.10 0.31 -0.73
C ALA A 436 5.65 -0.89 0.04
N ASN A 437 4.89 -1.99 0.20
CA ASN A 437 5.23 -3.13 1.08
C ASN A 437 5.83 -2.70 2.43
N ASP A 438 5.29 -1.63 3.02
CA ASP A 438 5.73 -1.09 4.30
C ASP A 438 4.88 -1.70 5.43
N TRP A 439 5.51 -2.56 6.21
CA TRP A 439 4.89 -3.29 7.32
C TRP A 439 5.02 -2.60 8.68
N GLY A 440 5.57 -1.38 8.73
CA GLY A 440 5.66 -0.60 9.97
C GLY A 440 4.29 -0.24 10.54
N ALA A 441 4.23 0.29 11.77
CA ALA A 441 2.97 0.66 12.40
C ALA A 441 2.23 1.76 11.60
N LEU A 442 0.96 1.52 11.26
CA LEU A 442 0.10 2.47 10.55
C LEU A 442 -0.09 3.74 11.38
N SER A 443 -0.23 3.60 12.71
CA SER A 443 -0.41 4.72 13.63
C SER A 443 0.76 5.71 13.60
N GLU A 444 1.99 5.20 13.50
CA GLU A 444 3.21 6.00 13.35
C GLU A 444 3.24 6.71 12.00
N THR A 445 2.94 6.00 10.90
CA THR A 445 2.86 6.61 9.57
C THR A 445 1.79 7.72 9.50
N LEU A 446 0.62 7.50 10.10
CA LEU A 446 -0.45 8.49 10.16
C LEU A 446 -0.04 9.73 10.97
N ALA A 447 0.65 9.53 12.10
CA ALA A 447 1.16 10.63 12.94
C ALA A 447 2.27 11.41 12.23
N ALA A 448 3.19 10.69 11.58
CA ALA A 448 4.28 11.26 10.80
C ALA A 448 3.76 12.14 9.65
N HIS A 449 2.83 11.62 8.85
CA HIS A 449 2.23 12.34 7.72
C HIS A 449 1.42 13.55 8.22
N ARG A 450 0.63 13.40 9.29
CA ARG A 450 -0.09 14.53 9.89
C ARG A 450 0.86 15.64 10.31
N ALA A 451 1.94 15.31 11.04
CA ALA A 451 2.89 16.31 11.52
C ALA A 451 3.60 17.04 10.37
N GLN A 452 4.01 16.31 9.32
CA GLN A 452 4.59 16.90 8.10
C GLN A 452 3.61 17.84 7.41
N LYS A 453 2.35 17.43 7.25
CA LYS A 453 1.30 18.26 6.63
C LYS A 453 1.07 19.55 7.42
N LEU A 454 0.99 19.49 8.75
CA LEU A 454 0.89 20.69 9.60
C LEU A 454 2.14 21.58 9.46
N CYS A 455 3.33 20.99 9.34
CA CYS A 455 4.59 21.72 9.20
C CYS A 455 4.64 22.53 7.91
N ILE A 456 4.13 22.00 6.79
CA ILE A 456 4.06 22.69 5.50
C ILE A 456 3.27 24.01 5.63
N TYR A 457 2.16 23.98 6.37
CA TYR A 457 1.28 25.15 6.53
C TYR A 457 1.58 26.00 7.77
N LEU A 458 2.57 25.63 8.59
CA LEU A 458 2.86 26.29 9.86
C LEU A 458 3.19 27.78 9.69
N ASN A 459 4.02 28.13 8.70
CA ASN A 459 4.38 29.52 8.44
C ASN A 459 3.16 30.35 7.99
N SER A 460 2.33 29.79 7.09
CA SER A 460 1.09 30.43 6.65
C SER A 460 0.12 30.63 7.83
N ALA A 461 -0.01 29.62 8.70
CA ALA A 461 -0.82 29.67 9.89
C ALA A 461 -0.36 30.78 10.85
N LEU A 462 0.94 30.90 11.12
CA LEU A 462 1.50 31.95 11.98
C LEU A 462 1.35 33.36 11.35
N GLU A 463 1.66 33.52 10.07
CA GLU A 463 1.59 34.82 9.38
C GLU A 463 0.15 35.32 9.18
N PHE A 464 -0.75 34.44 8.76
CA PHE A 464 -2.10 34.82 8.29
C PHE A 464 -3.25 34.28 9.13
N GLY A 465 -3.09 33.17 9.85
CA GLY A 465 -4.18 32.52 10.60
C GLY A 465 -5.05 31.63 9.72
N PHE A 466 -4.55 31.27 8.54
CA PHE A 466 -5.25 30.51 7.51
C PHE A 466 -4.33 29.40 6.96
N TYR A 467 -4.93 28.34 6.40
CA TYR A 467 -4.19 27.34 5.63
C TYR A 467 -3.61 27.98 4.37
N GLU A 468 -4.52 28.52 3.56
CA GLU A 468 -4.24 29.20 2.30
C GLU A 468 -5.04 30.50 2.25
N THR A 469 -4.44 31.53 1.64
CA THR A 469 -5.06 32.84 1.50
C THR A 469 -5.70 33.07 0.12
N GLU A 470 -5.29 32.28 -0.87
CA GLU A 470 -5.67 32.39 -2.29
C GLU A 470 -6.07 31.02 -2.82
N PRO A 471 -7.15 30.88 -3.61
CA PRO A 471 -8.04 31.94 -4.11
C PRO A 471 -9.11 32.37 -3.08
N VAL A 472 -9.32 31.59 -2.02
CA VAL A 472 -10.27 31.91 -0.92
C VAL A 472 -9.57 31.62 0.39
N LYS A 473 -9.72 32.52 1.37
CA LYS A 473 -9.16 32.33 2.72
C LYS A 473 -9.75 31.09 3.38
N GLU A 474 -8.94 30.06 3.54
CA GLU A 474 -9.34 28.83 4.20
C GLU A 474 -8.95 28.85 5.68
N PRO A 475 -9.90 28.81 6.63
CA PRO A 475 -9.59 28.85 8.06
C PRO A 475 -8.80 27.61 8.48
N LEU A 476 -8.02 27.73 9.55
CA LEU A 476 -7.44 26.55 10.22
C LEU A 476 -8.56 25.65 10.74
N LYS A 477 -8.41 24.36 10.50
CA LYS A 477 -9.43 23.33 10.75
C LYS A 477 -8.81 22.09 11.37
N ASN A 478 -9.65 21.30 12.02
CA ASN A 478 -9.35 19.92 12.33
C ASN A 478 -9.48 19.08 11.05
N LEU A 479 -8.40 18.44 10.64
CA LEU A 479 -8.30 17.73 9.37
C LEU A 479 -9.08 16.40 9.32
N ASP A 480 -9.54 15.88 10.45
CA ASP A 480 -10.35 14.65 10.53
C ASP A 480 -11.86 14.92 10.53
N THR A 481 -12.27 16.13 10.91
CA THR A 481 -13.69 16.54 10.96
C THR A 481 -14.02 17.66 9.97
N ASN A 482 -13.01 18.26 9.36
CA ASN A 482 -13.11 19.44 8.50
C ASN A 482 -13.83 20.63 9.17
N MET A 483 -13.82 20.68 10.51
CA MET A 483 -14.40 21.77 11.28
C MET A 483 -13.35 22.85 11.57
N PRO A 484 -13.71 24.14 11.46
CA PRO A 484 -12.84 25.24 11.90
C PRO A 484 -12.44 25.10 13.37
N ILE A 485 -11.25 25.56 13.71
CA ILE A 485 -10.79 25.59 15.10
C ILE A 485 -11.59 26.64 15.87
N ASP A 486 -12.27 26.20 16.94
CA ASP A 486 -13.09 27.04 17.80
C ASP A 486 -12.22 27.78 18.84
N GLN A 487 -11.41 28.71 18.36
CA GLN A 487 -10.53 29.55 19.17
C GLN A 487 -10.44 30.95 18.53
N PRO A 488 -10.51 32.04 19.31
CA PRO A 488 -10.43 33.40 18.76
C PRO A 488 -9.05 33.70 18.17
N ASP A 489 -9.04 34.36 17.02
CA ASP A 489 -7.83 34.87 16.35
C ASP A 489 -7.99 36.36 15.99
N THR A 490 -6.87 37.01 15.69
CA THR A 490 -6.81 38.37 15.15
C THR A 490 -6.82 38.36 13.61
N PRO A 491 -7.48 39.32 12.92
CA PRO A 491 -7.40 39.46 11.46
C PRO A 491 -6.05 40.03 10.96
N SER A 492 -5.11 40.28 11.89
CA SER A 492 -3.79 40.85 11.64
C SER A 492 -2.90 39.92 10.81
N ARG A 493 -2.10 40.52 9.92
CA ARG A 493 -1.00 39.83 9.24
C ARG A 493 0.31 40.07 10.00
N PHE A 494 1.08 39.02 10.21
CA PHE A 494 2.41 39.08 10.81
C PHE A 494 3.50 38.76 9.78
N VAL A 495 4.75 38.93 10.19
CA VAL A 495 5.95 38.63 9.39
C VAL A 495 6.83 37.69 10.20
N LEU A 496 7.31 36.64 9.55
CA LEU A 496 8.37 35.78 10.07
C LEU A 496 9.71 36.11 9.39
N SER A 497 10.82 35.84 10.07
CA SER A 497 12.18 36.00 9.54
C SER A 497 12.46 35.07 8.36
N SER A 498 11.74 33.95 8.25
CA SER A 498 11.78 33.04 7.10
C SER A 498 10.94 33.51 5.91
N SER A 499 10.17 34.59 6.05
CA SER A 499 9.33 35.13 4.99
C SER A 499 10.18 35.77 3.89
N ALA A 500 9.79 35.59 2.63
CA ALA A 500 10.42 36.26 1.49
C ALA A 500 10.09 37.76 1.40
N ALA A 501 9.44 38.33 2.43
CA ALA A 501 9.02 39.72 2.48
C ALA A 501 10.22 40.67 2.43
N THR A 502 10.15 41.66 1.55
CA THR A 502 11.14 42.74 1.47
C THR A 502 11.07 43.61 2.72
N HIS A 503 12.18 44.28 3.07
CA HIS A 503 12.21 45.18 4.23
C HIS A 503 11.07 46.23 4.20
N ASP A 504 10.75 46.78 3.02
CA ASP A 504 9.67 47.76 2.88
C ASP A 504 8.29 47.15 3.16
N GLU A 505 8.03 45.92 2.72
CA GLU A 505 6.80 45.20 3.04
C GLU A 505 6.68 44.92 4.54
N GLN A 506 7.77 44.50 5.18
CA GLN A 506 7.79 44.27 6.63
C GLN A 506 7.44 45.55 7.40
N GLN A 507 8.01 46.68 6.98
CA GLN A 507 7.73 47.98 7.59
C GLN A 507 6.28 48.43 7.36
N ASN A 508 5.70 48.16 6.19
CA ASN A 508 4.31 48.47 5.86
C ASN A 508 3.32 47.62 6.68
N ILE A 509 3.59 46.33 6.83
CA ILE A 509 2.78 45.43 7.68
C ILE A 509 2.85 45.92 9.13
N MET A 510 4.04 46.22 9.63
CA MET A 510 4.23 46.76 10.98
C MET A 510 3.50 48.09 11.18
N SER A 511 3.54 49.00 10.20
CA SER A 511 2.79 50.27 10.22
C SER A 511 1.28 50.04 10.31
N THR A 512 0.77 49.05 9.58
CA THR A 512 -0.65 48.69 9.58
C THR A 512 -1.07 48.12 10.93
N LEU A 513 -0.26 47.24 11.53
CA LEU A 513 -0.49 46.70 12.87
C LEU A 513 -0.51 47.81 13.93
N GLN A 514 0.45 48.74 13.88
CA GLN A 514 0.52 49.86 14.80
C GLN A 514 -0.73 50.75 14.75
N LYS A 515 -1.17 51.11 13.54
CA LYS A 515 -2.36 51.94 13.32
C LYS A 515 -3.67 51.25 13.67
N SER A 516 -3.67 49.92 13.80
CA SER A 516 -4.86 49.18 14.24
C SER A 516 -5.17 49.35 15.73
N TRP A 517 -4.27 49.97 16.50
CA TRP A 517 -4.51 50.31 17.90
C TRP A 517 -5.41 51.55 18.03
N ASP A 518 -6.51 51.45 18.76
CA ASP A 518 -7.50 52.51 18.96
C ASP A 518 -6.95 53.77 19.64
N ARG A 519 -5.82 53.66 20.33
CA ARG A 519 -5.12 54.77 21.00
C ARG A 519 -3.93 55.31 20.21
N PHE A 520 -3.72 54.84 18.98
CA PHE A 520 -2.56 55.24 18.19
C PHE A 520 -2.50 56.76 17.97
N ASP A 521 -3.64 57.38 17.67
CA ASP A 521 -3.74 58.83 17.43
C ASP A 521 -3.68 59.68 18.72
N LYS A 522 -3.54 59.07 19.91
CA LYS A 522 -3.49 59.76 21.21
C LYS A 522 -2.07 59.96 21.74
N ARG A 523 -1.05 59.74 20.90
CA ARG A 523 0.37 59.84 21.28
C ARG A 523 0.76 61.20 21.83
N ASP A 524 0.19 62.26 21.28
CA ASP A 524 0.42 63.65 21.71
C ASP A 524 -0.20 63.98 23.07
N LYS A 525 -1.17 63.19 23.55
CA LYS A 525 -1.92 63.43 24.79
C LYS A 525 -1.47 62.58 25.97
N THR A 526 -0.56 61.65 25.73
CA THR A 526 -0.13 60.65 26.70
C THR A 526 1.38 60.76 26.89
N PRO A 527 1.93 60.59 28.11
CA PRO A 527 3.37 60.50 28.30
C PRO A 527 3.99 59.45 27.37
N GLU A 528 5.08 59.81 26.68
CA GLU A 528 5.66 59.00 25.60
C GLU A 528 6.03 57.57 26.05
N VAL A 529 6.57 57.40 27.25
CA VAL A 529 6.93 56.07 27.81
C VAL A 529 5.68 55.22 28.07
N GLU A 530 4.63 55.82 28.59
CA GLU A 530 3.36 55.12 28.87
C GLU A 530 2.68 54.70 27.55
N TRP A 531 2.61 55.62 26.58
CA TRP A 531 2.01 55.35 25.28
C TRP A 531 2.75 54.25 24.50
N THR A 532 4.08 54.31 24.45
CA THR A 532 4.90 53.30 23.76
C THR A 532 4.90 51.94 24.45
N THR A 533 4.78 51.91 25.78
CA THR A 533 4.59 50.66 26.54
C THR A 533 3.23 50.05 26.23
N GLY A 534 2.16 50.87 26.21
CA GLY A 534 0.82 50.42 25.84
C GLY A 534 0.73 49.88 24.40
N LEU A 535 1.34 50.56 23.43
CA LEU A 535 1.40 50.09 22.05
C LEU A 535 2.11 48.74 21.93
N ALA A 536 3.26 48.61 22.59
CA ALA A 536 4.01 47.37 22.54
C ALA A 536 3.29 46.20 23.21
N GLN A 537 2.59 46.44 24.33
CA GLN A 537 1.75 45.42 24.95
C GLN A 537 0.62 45.00 24.01
N PHE A 538 -0.06 45.95 23.36
CA PHE A 538 -1.09 45.65 22.37
C PHE A 538 -0.58 44.79 21.21
N LEU A 539 0.61 45.10 20.68
CA LEU A 539 1.21 44.32 19.59
C LEU A 539 1.57 42.90 20.05
N LEU A 540 2.09 42.75 21.28
CA LEU A 540 2.38 41.46 21.88
C LEU A 540 1.10 40.65 22.12
N ASP A 541 0.04 41.24 22.67
CA ASP A 541 -1.24 40.55 22.92
C ASP A 541 -1.86 40.01 21.62
N ARG A 542 -1.73 40.77 20.51
CA ARG A 542 -2.17 40.33 19.17
C ARG A 542 -1.34 39.16 18.65
N ALA A 543 -0.04 39.18 18.88
CA ALA A 543 0.86 38.08 18.55
C ALA A 543 0.55 36.82 19.37
N GLU A 544 0.33 36.94 20.68
CA GLU A 544 -0.03 35.80 21.53
C GLU A 544 -1.37 35.18 21.12
N MET A 545 -2.39 35.99 20.79
CA MET A 545 -3.67 35.47 20.30
C MET A 545 -3.49 34.56 19.06
N ARG A 546 -2.61 34.97 18.13
CA ARG A 546 -2.27 34.16 16.95
C ARG A 546 -1.48 32.90 17.32
N ILE A 547 -0.50 33.02 18.21
CA ILE A 547 0.32 31.88 18.68
C ILE A 547 -0.58 30.84 19.36
N ASP A 548 -1.49 31.27 20.22
CA ASP A 548 -2.45 30.40 20.92
C ASP A 548 -3.42 29.74 19.93
N TYR A 549 -3.93 30.49 18.95
CA TYR A 549 -4.79 29.95 17.89
C TYR A 549 -4.10 28.82 17.10
N VAL A 550 -2.86 29.05 16.67
CA VAL A 550 -2.04 28.05 15.94
C VAL A 550 -1.67 26.88 16.85
N PHE A 551 -1.37 27.12 18.14
CA PHE A 551 -1.11 26.06 19.10
C PHE A 551 -2.32 25.13 19.27
N HIS A 552 -3.52 25.70 19.45
CA HIS A 552 -4.76 24.93 19.55
C HIS A 552 -5.05 24.12 18.27
N TRP A 553 -4.78 24.71 17.11
CA TRP A 553 -4.87 24.00 15.82
C TRP A 553 -3.93 22.78 15.76
N ILE A 554 -2.67 22.91 16.17
CA ILE A 554 -1.72 21.79 16.25
C ILE A 554 -2.22 20.74 17.24
N GLN A 555 -2.61 21.14 18.45
CA GLN A 555 -3.10 20.20 19.47
C GLN A 555 -4.33 19.44 19.00
N SER A 556 -5.31 20.13 18.41
CA SER A 556 -6.53 19.49 17.89
C SER A 556 -6.24 18.43 16.83
N ASN A 557 -5.23 18.66 15.98
CA ASN A 557 -4.87 17.72 14.91
C ASN A 557 -3.94 16.59 15.38
N LEU A 558 -3.31 16.74 16.54
CA LEU A 558 -2.43 15.73 17.13
C LEU A 558 -3.08 14.92 18.26
N ALA A 559 -4.23 15.35 18.79
CA ALA A 559 -4.87 14.79 19.97
C ALA A 559 -5.14 13.28 19.92
N ARG A 560 -5.39 12.71 18.73
CA ARG A 560 -5.67 11.26 18.59
C ARG A 560 -4.42 10.38 18.65
N PHE A 561 -3.23 10.93 18.47
CA PHE A 561 -1.99 10.15 18.45
C PHE A 561 -1.41 10.08 19.86
N LYS A 562 -1.39 8.86 20.43
CA LYS A 562 -0.96 8.62 21.82
C LYS A 562 0.56 8.60 22.00
N SER A 563 1.31 8.30 20.94
CA SER A 563 2.77 8.20 20.95
C SER A 563 3.41 9.52 20.52
N ASN A 564 4.41 9.99 21.26
CA ASN A 564 5.28 11.09 20.82
C ASN A 564 6.16 10.57 19.66
N HIS A 565 5.79 10.92 18.44
CA HIS A 565 6.56 10.60 17.25
C HIS A 565 7.60 11.70 16.96
N ALA A 566 8.77 11.34 16.42
CA ALA A 566 9.85 12.30 16.14
C ALA A 566 9.42 13.49 15.28
N ASN A 567 8.59 13.26 14.25
CA ASN A 567 8.03 14.34 13.41
C ASN A 567 7.09 15.28 14.18
N MET A 568 6.37 14.79 15.20
CA MET A 568 5.54 15.67 16.05
C MET A 568 6.43 16.57 16.91
N ASP A 569 7.55 16.05 17.39
CA ASP A 569 8.52 16.84 18.15
C ASP A 569 9.26 17.85 17.27
N LEU A 570 9.53 17.52 16.00
CA LEU A 570 10.03 18.47 15.00
C LEU A 570 9.01 19.59 14.76
N LEU A 571 7.75 19.26 14.49
CA LEU A 571 6.70 20.26 14.34
C LEU A 571 6.57 21.18 15.56
N ARG A 572 6.62 20.62 16.78
CA ARG A 572 6.61 21.41 18.02
C ARG A 572 7.82 22.34 18.11
N ARG A 573 9.02 21.88 17.71
CA ARG A 573 10.24 22.72 17.67
C ARG A 573 10.09 23.87 16.69
N ASP A 574 9.58 23.59 15.49
CA ASP A 574 9.41 24.60 14.45
C ASP A 574 8.35 25.63 14.86
N PHE A 575 7.27 25.18 15.51
CA PHE A 575 6.27 26.06 16.12
C PHE A 575 6.88 26.93 17.23
N ASP A 576 7.64 26.36 18.16
CA ASP A 576 8.28 27.11 19.24
C ASP A 576 9.23 28.19 18.67
N SER A 577 10.03 27.82 17.66
CA SER A 577 10.92 28.74 16.96
C SER A 577 10.13 29.85 16.26
N GLY A 578 9.06 29.51 15.53
CA GLY A 578 8.19 30.46 14.86
C GLY A 578 7.46 31.40 15.83
N ALA A 579 7.02 30.91 16.98
CA ALA A 579 6.40 31.71 18.03
C ALA A 579 7.39 32.69 18.68
N VAL A 580 8.66 32.29 18.83
CA VAL A 580 9.72 33.19 19.30
C VAL A 580 10.03 34.27 18.28
N ASP A 581 10.10 33.88 17.01
CA ASP A 581 10.36 34.79 15.90
C ASP A 581 9.24 35.81 15.72
N LEU A 582 7.98 35.37 15.77
CA LEU A 582 6.80 36.23 15.67
C LEU A 582 6.76 37.28 16.79
N ARG A 583 7.04 36.89 18.04
CA ARG A 583 7.19 37.84 19.17
C ARG A 583 8.29 38.87 18.91
N ALA A 584 9.44 38.43 18.41
CA ALA A 584 10.55 39.32 18.13
C ALA A 584 10.25 40.31 17.00
N ASN A 585 9.45 39.92 16.01
CA ASN A 585 9.10 40.76 14.86
C ASN A 585 8.06 41.85 15.17
N VAL A 586 7.28 41.69 16.25
CA VAL A 586 6.33 42.72 16.71
C VAL A 586 6.92 43.69 17.75
N GLU A 587 8.18 43.49 18.17
CA GLU A 587 8.85 44.42 19.07
C GLU A 587 9.23 45.73 18.36
N ILE A 588 8.89 46.85 18.97
CA ILE A 588 9.29 48.20 18.52
C ILE A 588 10.64 48.61 19.12
N CYS A 589 11.39 49.44 18.39
CA CYS A 589 12.75 49.84 18.75
C CYS A 589 12.85 50.67 20.04
N ARG A 590 11.94 51.64 20.23
CA ARG A 590 11.90 52.56 21.40
C ARG A 590 13.15 53.41 21.65
N MET A 591 14.13 53.43 20.75
CA MET A 591 15.27 54.36 20.82
C MET A 591 14.83 55.77 20.45
N GLN A 592 15.56 56.81 20.87
CA GLN A 592 15.21 58.19 20.49
C GLN A 592 15.28 58.37 18.96
N CYS A 593 14.27 59.03 18.40
CA CYS A 593 14.20 59.35 16.97
C CYS A 593 15.38 60.25 16.54
N GLY A 594 15.87 60.06 15.32
CA GLY A 594 16.95 60.87 14.75
C GLY A 594 16.57 62.34 14.50
N SER A 595 15.27 62.62 14.37
CA SER A 595 14.75 63.95 14.00
C SER A 595 13.98 64.66 15.13
N CYS A 596 13.66 63.98 16.23
CA CYS A 596 12.92 64.55 17.37
C CYS A 596 13.20 63.77 18.67
N HIS A 597 12.51 64.12 19.76
CA HIS A 597 12.70 63.48 21.07
C HIS A 597 11.69 62.36 21.37
N LEU A 598 10.81 62.03 20.42
CA LEU A 598 9.94 60.86 20.52
C LEU A 598 10.72 59.55 20.32
N LEU A 599 10.16 58.43 20.75
CA LEU A 599 10.76 57.12 20.59
C LEU A 599 10.44 56.50 19.22
N CYS A 600 11.36 55.68 18.74
CA CYS A 600 11.34 55.02 17.44
C CYS A 600 10.25 53.95 17.40
N LEU A 601 9.43 53.98 16.35
CA LEU A 601 8.37 53.00 16.08
C LEU A 601 8.76 51.97 15.03
N LEU A 602 9.96 52.03 14.47
CA LEU A 602 10.44 50.97 13.59
C LEU A 602 10.60 49.66 14.37
N SER A 603 10.59 48.53 13.66
CA SER A 603 10.90 47.22 14.25
C SER A 603 12.23 47.27 14.99
N ARG A 604 12.33 46.61 16.15
CA ARG A 604 13.55 46.59 16.98
C ARG A 604 14.79 46.12 16.21
N ARG A 605 14.62 45.36 15.13
CA ARG A 605 15.68 44.80 14.28
C ARG A 605 15.93 45.58 12.98
N HIS A 606 15.43 46.82 12.85
CA HIS A 606 15.70 47.61 11.65
C HIS A 606 17.22 47.82 11.43
N GLY A 607 17.64 47.86 10.17
CA GLY A 607 19.07 47.91 9.80
C GLY A 607 19.80 49.11 10.41
N PRO A 608 21.11 48.99 10.67
CA PRO A 608 21.92 50.06 11.29
C PRO A 608 22.01 51.31 10.41
N ASP A 609 21.87 51.16 9.10
CA ASP A 609 21.90 52.27 8.12
C ASP A 609 20.56 53.03 8.06
N ILE A 610 19.53 52.56 8.76
CA ILE A 610 18.19 53.17 8.79
C ILE A 610 18.07 54.06 10.03
N PRO A 611 17.89 55.39 9.85
CA PRO A 611 17.71 56.30 10.98
C PRO A 611 16.48 55.95 11.82
N HIS A 612 16.59 56.16 13.14
CA HIS A 612 15.46 55.97 14.07
C HIS A 612 14.31 56.92 13.72
N ASP A 613 13.14 56.36 13.43
CA ASP A 613 11.96 57.14 13.02
C ASP A 613 10.77 56.90 13.97
N CYS A 614 10.22 57.99 14.49
CA CYS A 614 9.01 57.99 15.30
C CYS A 614 7.71 57.87 14.47
N ARG A 615 7.78 57.96 13.14
CA ARG A 615 6.64 57.92 12.20
C ARG A 615 5.58 58.99 12.44
N THR A 616 6.01 60.17 12.87
CA THR A 616 5.16 61.37 13.00
C THR A 616 5.70 62.49 12.11
N SER A 617 5.10 63.68 12.18
CA SER A 617 5.64 64.87 11.50
C SER A 617 6.94 65.41 12.12
N HIS A 618 7.45 64.80 13.19
CA HIS A 618 8.59 65.23 14.00
C HIS A 618 8.46 66.60 14.68
N ASN A 619 7.37 67.33 14.40
CA ASN A 619 7.09 68.66 14.93
C ASN A 619 6.16 68.56 16.13
N CYS A 620 6.42 69.38 17.16
CA CYS A 620 5.58 69.41 18.35
C CYS A 620 4.15 69.89 18.02
N PRO A 621 3.09 69.09 18.31
CA PRO A 621 1.72 69.46 17.96
C PRO A 621 1.08 70.44 18.96
N HIS A 622 1.73 70.69 20.10
CA HIS A 622 1.19 71.53 21.17
C HIS A 622 1.19 73.02 20.80
N PRO A 623 0.20 73.79 21.30
CA PRO A 623 0.15 75.23 21.09
C PRO A 623 1.31 75.94 21.80
N CYS A 624 1.68 77.12 21.28
CA CYS A 624 2.64 78.01 21.94
C CYS A 624 2.14 78.40 23.34
N GLY A 625 3.02 78.34 24.34
CA GLY A 625 2.75 78.72 25.72
C GLY A 625 2.59 80.23 25.94
N PHE A 626 2.84 81.04 24.91
CA PHE A 626 2.57 82.49 24.87
C PHE A 626 1.30 82.78 24.07
N SER A 627 0.24 82.00 24.31
CA SER A 627 -1.00 82.07 23.52
C SER A 627 -1.69 83.43 23.55
N GLU A 628 -1.48 84.23 24.60
CA GLU A 628 -2.02 85.59 24.76
C GLU A 628 -1.36 86.61 23.81
N GLU A 629 -0.19 86.29 23.27
CA GLU A 629 0.59 87.17 22.38
C GLU A 629 0.33 86.89 20.88
N HIS A 630 -0.58 85.95 20.57
CA HIS A 630 -0.92 85.56 19.20
C HIS A 630 -2.42 85.76 18.91
N ILE A 631 -2.73 86.32 17.74
CA ILE A 631 -4.13 86.50 17.24
C ILE A 631 -4.73 85.16 16.79
N GLN A 632 -3.88 84.21 16.36
CA GLN A 632 -4.27 82.85 15.98
C GLN A 632 -3.40 81.84 16.76
N PRO A 633 -3.93 80.64 17.06
CA PRO A 633 -3.16 79.62 17.78
C PRO A 633 -1.99 79.13 16.93
N GLU A 634 -0.78 79.59 17.27
CA GLU A 634 0.46 79.10 16.68
C GLU A 634 0.93 77.81 17.36
N LYS A 635 1.51 76.91 16.57
CA LYS A 635 2.11 75.65 17.05
C LYS A 635 3.53 75.89 17.55
N CYS A 636 3.99 75.02 18.44
CA CYS A 636 5.37 75.00 18.89
C CYS A 636 6.35 74.76 17.72
N GLY A 637 7.45 75.52 17.68
CA GLY A 637 8.49 75.42 16.65
C GLY A 637 9.62 74.45 17.00
N TYR A 638 9.54 73.77 18.16
CA TYR A 638 10.50 72.77 18.59
C TYR A 638 10.16 71.36 18.09
N PRO A 639 11.16 70.45 18.02
CA PRO A 639 10.92 69.04 17.74
C PRO A 639 9.95 68.39 18.74
N ALA A 640 9.15 67.43 18.29
CA ALA A 640 8.21 66.69 19.14
C ALA A 640 8.94 65.97 20.31
N GLY A 641 8.29 65.91 21.48
CA GLY A 641 8.84 65.29 22.69
C GLY A 641 9.88 66.12 23.43
N HIS A 642 10.11 67.38 23.03
CA HIS A 642 11.07 68.26 23.70
C HIS A 642 10.70 68.51 25.18
N SER A 643 11.69 68.84 26.00
CA SER A 643 11.49 69.32 27.37
C SER A 643 11.37 70.84 27.41
N GLY A 644 10.72 71.38 28.45
CA GLY A 644 10.52 72.82 28.65
C GLY A 644 9.20 73.35 28.09
N LYS A 645 9.02 74.68 28.12
CA LYS A 645 7.79 75.35 27.63
C LYS A 645 7.70 75.27 26.10
N HIS A 646 6.48 75.16 25.56
CA HIS A 646 6.23 75.17 24.12
C HIS A 646 6.31 76.59 23.57
N ILE A 647 7.10 76.83 22.52
CA ILE A 647 7.37 78.17 21.97
C ILE A 647 7.39 78.08 20.44
N CYS A 648 6.64 78.94 19.74
CA CYS A 648 6.61 78.98 18.28
C CYS A 648 7.94 79.47 17.70
N VAL A 649 8.44 80.62 18.16
CA VAL A 649 9.72 81.20 17.74
C VAL A 649 10.44 81.80 18.95
N VAL A 650 11.62 81.25 19.29
CA VAL A 650 12.37 81.64 20.50
C VAL A 650 12.73 83.12 20.52
N GLY A 651 13.19 83.68 19.41
CA GLY A 651 13.63 85.08 19.34
C GLY A 651 12.50 86.11 19.33
N VAL A 652 11.23 85.67 19.26
CA VAL A 652 10.07 86.54 19.39
C VAL A 652 9.72 86.73 20.87
N HIS A 653 9.86 85.66 21.67
CA HIS A 653 9.41 85.61 23.07
C HIS A 653 10.55 85.71 24.10
N LEU A 654 11.78 85.32 23.73
CA LEU A 654 12.93 85.12 24.62
C LEU A 654 14.24 85.58 23.96
N CYS A 655 15.38 85.47 24.68
CA CYS A 655 16.69 85.96 24.25
C CYS A 655 17.11 85.52 22.84
N GLY A 656 16.94 84.24 22.47
CA GLY A 656 17.14 83.78 21.09
C GLY A 656 18.59 83.64 20.59
N GLU A 657 19.59 84.12 21.33
CA GLU A 657 21.02 83.97 21.02
C GLU A 657 21.47 82.50 21.00
N PRO A 658 22.54 82.12 20.27
CA PRO A 658 23.02 80.74 20.20
C PRO A 658 23.39 80.19 21.58
N CYS A 659 22.94 78.97 21.88
CA CYS A 659 23.34 78.26 23.09
C CYS A 659 24.84 77.96 23.07
N MET A 660 25.53 78.11 24.21
CA MET A 660 26.96 77.78 24.36
C MET A 660 27.25 76.32 23.95
N LEU A 661 26.30 75.41 24.15
CA LEU A 661 26.41 73.98 23.82
C LEU A 661 25.67 73.63 22.51
N ASN A 662 25.59 74.56 21.55
CA ASN A 662 24.87 74.37 20.28
C ASN A 662 25.36 73.15 19.45
N ASN A 663 26.62 72.74 19.62
CA ASN A 663 27.23 71.62 18.91
C ASN A 663 27.04 70.27 19.60
N LYS A 664 26.44 70.23 20.80
CA LYS A 664 26.20 69.01 21.55
C LYS A 664 24.80 68.45 21.29
N ASN A 665 24.67 67.13 21.38
CA ASN A 665 23.42 66.41 21.14
C ASN A 665 22.40 66.72 22.25
N GLY A 666 21.14 66.99 21.86
CA GLY A 666 20.07 67.40 22.79
C GLY A 666 19.87 68.91 22.96
N CYS A 667 20.75 69.75 22.37
CA CYS A 667 20.63 71.21 22.45
C CYS A 667 19.43 71.76 21.63
N MET A 668 18.63 72.66 22.23
CA MET A 668 17.54 73.39 21.55
C MET A 668 18.03 74.60 20.74
N LYS A 669 19.36 74.69 20.52
CA LYS A 669 20.11 75.67 19.70
C LYS A 669 20.06 77.13 20.14
N LYS A 670 18.95 77.62 20.69
CA LYS A 670 18.72 79.02 21.08
C LYS A 670 18.48 79.19 22.58
N CYS A 671 18.94 80.32 23.13
CA CYS A 671 18.80 80.68 24.53
C CYS A 671 17.34 80.96 24.89
N THR A 672 16.86 80.33 25.97
CA THR A 672 15.48 80.51 26.48
C THR A 672 15.42 81.36 27.74
N LYS A 673 16.51 82.05 28.09
CA LYS A 673 16.49 83.08 29.14
C LYS A 673 15.66 84.30 28.67
N VAL A 674 15.21 85.10 29.63
CA VAL A 674 14.47 86.35 29.36
C VAL A 674 15.31 87.26 28.45
N ALA A 675 14.66 87.95 27.52
CA ALA A 675 15.35 88.85 26.60
C ALA A 675 16.20 89.89 27.35
N LYS A 676 17.43 90.14 26.88
CA LYS A 676 18.41 91.08 27.47
C LYS A 676 18.90 90.71 28.89
N HIS A 677 19.06 89.42 29.20
CA HIS A 677 19.76 89.00 30.42
C HIS A 677 21.23 89.42 30.41
N SER A 678 21.80 89.68 31.59
CA SER A 678 23.18 90.16 31.78
C SER A 678 24.25 89.07 31.76
N ASP A 679 23.86 87.79 31.80
CA ASP A 679 24.81 86.67 31.86
C ASP A 679 25.51 86.46 30.51
N GLU A 680 26.83 86.26 30.51
CA GLU A 680 27.60 85.87 29.31
C GLU A 680 27.27 84.44 28.83
N GLU A 681 26.66 83.62 29.68
CA GLU A 681 26.30 82.24 29.37
C GLU A 681 24.88 82.13 28.81
N HIS A 682 24.78 81.94 27.49
CA HIS A 682 23.52 81.65 26.80
C HIS A 682 23.19 80.15 26.89
N MET A 683 22.10 79.82 27.58
CA MET A 683 21.66 78.44 27.82
C MET A 683 20.27 78.18 27.25
N CYS A 684 20.12 77.05 26.55
CA CYS A 684 18.83 76.62 26.02
C CYS A 684 17.99 75.87 27.07
N ALA A 685 16.73 75.58 26.76
CA ALA A 685 15.82 74.87 27.68
C ALA A 685 16.10 73.36 27.81
N ALA A 686 17.13 72.82 27.13
CA ALA A 686 17.49 71.41 27.25
C ALA A 686 18.02 71.10 28.66
N ARG A 687 17.48 70.05 29.29
CA ARG A 687 17.92 69.63 30.64
C ARG A 687 19.29 68.96 30.66
N ILE A 688 19.67 68.28 29.57
CA ILE A 688 20.90 67.49 29.45
C ILE A 688 21.44 67.66 28.02
N HIS A 689 22.73 67.94 27.89
CA HIS A 689 23.49 67.84 26.65
C HIS A 689 24.35 66.59 26.72
N THR A 690 24.35 65.77 25.67
CA THR A 690 25.07 64.48 25.67
C THR A 690 26.39 64.58 24.92
N CYS A 691 27.35 63.73 25.31
CA CYS A 691 28.71 63.69 24.80
C CYS A 691 28.80 63.61 23.28
N GLY A 692 28.06 62.68 22.67
CA GLY A 692 27.94 62.57 21.21
C GLY A 692 29.05 61.82 20.47
N GLU A 693 30.10 61.34 21.15
CA GLU A 693 31.14 60.45 20.58
C GLU A 693 30.60 59.03 20.25
N PRO A 694 31.17 58.27 19.30
CA PRO A 694 30.67 56.94 18.93
C PRO A 694 30.77 55.92 20.08
N CYS A 695 29.78 55.03 20.17
CA CYS A 695 29.73 53.98 21.19
C CYS A 695 30.97 53.07 21.13
N SER A 696 31.50 52.71 22.30
CA SER A 696 32.69 51.87 22.41
C SER A 696 32.48 50.41 21.98
N LEU A 697 31.25 49.97 21.70
CA LEU A 697 30.95 48.60 21.28
C LEU A 697 31.30 48.37 19.79
N LYS A 698 32.52 47.89 19.53
CA LYS A 698 32.99 47.50 18.20
C LYS A 698 33.74 46.17 18.23
N LEU A 699 33.16 45.13 17.63
CA LEU A 699 33.74 43.79 17.53
C LEU A 699 34.42 43.58 16.18
N SER A 700 35.66 43.09 16.22
CA SER A 700 36.45 42.74 15.03
C SER A 700 36.81 41.24 15.10
N GLY A 701 36.29 40.42 14.17
CA GLY A 701 36.45 38.95 14.16
C GLY A 701 35.45 38.22 13.25
N ASN A 702 35.19 36.91 13.48
CA ASN A 702 34.29 36.06 12.67
C ASN A 702 32.81 36.50 12.63
N LYS A 703 32.38 37.37 13.53
CA LYS A 703 31.11 38.12 13.47
C LYS A 703 31.44 39.60 13.64
N THR A 704 31.36 40.36 12.56
CA THR A 704 31.58 41.81 12.58
C THR A 704 30.32 42.52 13.08
N TYR A 705 30.43 43.22 14.21
CA TYR A 705 29.34 44.05 14.74
C TYR A 705 29.90 45.36 15.28
N SER A 706 29.32 46.49 14.87
CA SER A 706 29.63 47.81 15.41
C SER A 706 28.32 48.47 15.82
N CYS A 707 28.24 48.95 17.06
CA CYS A 707 27.14 49.80 17.48
C CYS A 707 27.23 51.12 16.69
N ALA A 708 26.14 51.50 16.02
CA ALA A 708 26.07 52.73 15.23
C ALA A 708 25.68 53.97 16.06
N HIS A 709 25.43 53.80 17.36
CA HIS A 709 24.94 54.86 18.24
C HIS A 709 26.07 55.70 18.84
N THR A 710 25.71 56.89 19.33
CA THR A 710 26.60 57.82 20.03
C THR A 710 26.35 57.82 21.54
N CYS A 711 27.32 58.34 22.29
CA CYS A 711 27.33 58.38 23.74
C CYS A 711 26.18 59.22 24.29
N ALA A 712 25.42 58.64 25.22
CA ALA A 712 24.30 59.28 25.91
C ALA A 712 24.68 59.87 27.28
N ILE A 713 25.94 59.72 27.70
CA ILE A 713 26.44 60.28 28.96
C ILE A 713 26.42 61.81 28.87
N PRO A 714 25.97 62.53 29.93
CA PRO A 714 25.99 63.99 29.97
C PRO A 714 27.39 64.56 29.68
N GLU A 715 27.47 65.61 28.88
CA GLU A 715 28.74 66.27 28.49
C GLU A 715 29.56 66.75 29.69
N ASN A 716 28.89 67.08 30.80
CA ASN A 716 29.53 67.53 32.03
C ASN A 716 30.10 66.38 32.89
N GLU A 717 29.95 65.12 32.47
CA GLU A 717 30.49 63.94 33.15
C GLU A 717 31.66 63.33 32.35
N ALA A 718 32.86 63.31 32.94
CA ALA A 718 34.03 62.69 32.33
C ALA A 718 33.92 61.15 32.31
N HIS A 719 34.23 60.52 31.18
CA HIS A 719 34.16 59.07 30.98
C HIS A 719 35.13 58.57 29.88
N ASP A 720 35.71 57.38 30.07
CA ASP A 720 36.65 56.77 29.12
C ASP A 720 36.00 55.78 28.15
N LEU A 721 34.81 55.25 28.51
CA LEU A 721 34.01 54.36 27.67
C LEU A 721 32.71 55.07 27.29
N HIS A 722 32.48 55.23 26.00
CA HIS A 722 31.30 55.89 25.45
C HIS A 722 30.14 54.90 25.38
N LEU A 723 29.14 55.11 26.23
CA LEU A 723 27.95 54.26 26.35
C LEU A 723 26.76 54.93 25.67
N CYS A 724 26.15 54.25 24.70
CA CYS A 724 24.91 54.73 24.09
C CYS A 724 23.70 54.47 25.01
N SER A 725 22.53 55.01 24.64
CA SER A 725 21.30 54.86 25.43
C SER A 725 20.78 53.41 25.55
N THR A 726 21.40 52.47 24.83
CA THR A 726 21.01 51.05 24.86
C THR A 726 21.60 50.36 26.08
N GLN A 727 20.74 49.89 26.98
CA GLN A 727 21.14 49.22 28.24
C GLN A 727 21.17 47.68 28.13
N SER A 728 21.20 47.11 26.93
CA SER A 728 21.23 45.65 26.76
C SER A 728 22.11 45.24 25.59
N CYS A 729 22.60 44.00 25.62
CA CYS A 729 23.43 43.46 24.57
C CYS A 729 22.64 43.30 23.25
N PRO A 730 23.10 43.89 22.13
CA PRO A 730 22.40 43.84 20.84
C PRO A 730 22.69 42.56 20.04
N ILE A 731 23.46 41.62 20.60
CA ILE A 731 23.91 40.41 19.91
C ILE A 731 22.90 39.30 20.15
N THR A 732 22.61 38.52 19.10
CA THR A 732 21.70 37.38 19.18
C THR A 732 22.29 36.23 20.00
N CYS A 733 21.40 35.46 20.62
CA CYS A 733 21.73 34.27 21.37
C CYS A 733 22.50 33.29 20.48
N GLU A 734 23.46 32.58 21.06
CA GLU A 734 24.23 31.56 20.36
C GLU A 734 23.39 30.33 19.98
N LEU A 735 22.26 30.12 20.67
CA LEU A 735 21.38 28.96 20.51
C LEU A 735 20.05 29.28 19.82
N CYS A 736 19.67 30.56 19.68
CA CYS A 736 18.42 30.98 19.03
C CYS A 736 18.49 32.42 18.51
N GLN A 737 17.41 32.91 17.89
CA GLN A 737 17.40 34.26 17.30
C GLN A 737 17.06 35.39 18.30
N ARG A 738 16.81 35.11 19.60
CA ARG A 738 16.54 36.14 20.62
C ARG A 738 17.78 36.99 20.90
N LEU A 739 17.61 38.22 21.39
CA LEU A 739 18.72 39.03 21.89
C LEU A 739 19.27 38.46 23.20
N CYS A 740 20.55 38.70 23.46
CA CYS A 740 21.20 38.36 24.72
C CYS A 740 20.50 39.06 25.90
N ALA A 741 20.23 38.32 26.98
CA ALA A 741 19.54 38.83 28.17
C ALA A 741 20.43 39.69 29.06
N ASN A 742 21.73 39.79 28.75
CA ASN A 742 22.67 40.54 29.56
C ASN A 742 22.42 42.06 29.43
N THR A 743 22.28 42.71 30.57
CA THR A 743 22.02 44.16 30.72
C THR A 743 23.29 45.01 30.58
N ASP A 744 24.46 44.38 30.46
CA ASP A 744 25.70 45.09 30.15
C ASP A 744 25.90 45.18 28.63
N HIS A 745 25.63 46.36 28.05
CA HIS A 745 25.77 46.61 26.62
C HIS A 745 27.19 46.34 26.10
N LEU A 746 28.22 46.60 26.93
CA LEU A 746 29.62 46.45 26.56
C LEU A 746 30.18 45.06 26.90
N HIS A 747 29.37 44.13 27.43
CA HIS A 747 29.88 42.82 27.87
C HIS A 747 30.55 42.03 26.73
N ALA A 748 30.15 42.29 25.48
CA ALA A 748 30.67 41.60 24.32
C ALA A 748 32.16 41.87 24.08
N LEU A 749 32.71 42.93 24.68
CA LEU A 749 34.14 43.26 24.63
C LEU A 749 34.99 42.31 25.50
N ARG A 750 34.37 41.48 26.35
CA ARG A 750 35.08 40.46 27.14
C ARG A 750 35.40 39.24 26.27
N LEU A 751 36.61 38.68 26.43
CA LEU A 751 37.09 37.51 25.66
C LEU A 751 36.25 36.23 25.87
N ASP A 752 35.55 36.12 27.00
CA ASP A 752 34.71 34.99 27.41
C ASP A 752 33.20 35.30 27.32
N ALA A 753 32.82 36.38 26.64
CA ALA A 753 31.44 36.81 26.50
C ALA A 753 30.56 35.69 25.92
N ARG A 754 29.54 35.28 26.68
CA ARG A 754 28.50 34.34 26.23
C ARG A 754 27.23 35.11 25.93
N HIS A 755 26.68 34.90 24.73
CA HIS A 755 25.43 35.54 24.34
C HIS A 755 24.28 34.56 24.49
N LEU A 756 23.60 34.59 25.64
CA LEU A 756 22.48 33.71 25.95
C LEU A 756 21.24 34.54 26.29
N CYS A 757 20.07 34.10 25.84
CA CYS A 757 18.81 34.83 26.02
C CYS A 757 18.12 34.59 27.38
N GLY A 758 18.76 33.86 28.30
CA GLY A 758 18.21 33.59 29.63
C GLY A 758 17.02 32.63 29.68
N GLN A 759 16.76 31.90 28.59
CA GLN A 759 15.66 30.95 28.45
C GLN A 759 16.22 29.55 28.17
N GLU A 760 15.41 28.52 28.42
CA GLU A 760 15.73 27.14 28.06
C GLU A 760 15.74 26.93 26.54
N HIS A 761 16.56 26.00 26.06
CA HIS A 761 16.67 25.65 24.64
C HIS A 761 16.56 24.13 24.43
N LYS A 762 16.15 23.69 23.24
CA LYS A 762 16.16 22.25 22.92
C LYS A 762 17.54 21.84 22.39
N CYS A 763 18.03 20.67 22.82
CA CYS A 763 19.31 20.14 22.36
C CYS A 763 19.25 19.70 20.88
N SER A 764 20.29 20.01 20.11
CA SER A 764 20.44 19.66 18.69
C SER A 764 21.27 18.39 18.44
N SER A 765 21.96 17.87 19.46
CA SER A 765 22.75 16.63 19.37
C SER A 765 21.88 15.40 19.10
N LEU A 766 22.47 14.35 18.52
CA LEU A 766 21.81 13.05 18.32
C LEU A 766 21.86 12.18 19.58
N CYS A 767 20.95 11.23 19.67
CA CYS A 767 20.89 10.22 20.73
C CYS A 767 22.24 9.47 20.83
N ALA A 768 22.79 9.41 22.04
CA ALA A 768 24.06 8.76 22.34
C ALA A 768 23.89 7.31 22.83
N ALA A 769 22.65 6.81 22.95
CA ALA A 769 22.38 5.43 23.33
C ALA A 769 22.75 4.44 22.20
N GLN A 770 23.09 3.21 22.59
CA GLN A 770 23.30 2.10 21.66
C GLN A 770 21.97 1.62 21.08
N GLY A 771 22.02 0.91 19.94
CA GLY A 771 20.82 0.46 19.25
C GLY A 771 20.19 1.54 18.38
N ILE A 772 19.23 1.15 17.56
CA ILE A 772 18.62 2.03 16.55
C ILE A 772 17.42 2.75 17.16
N CYS A 773 17.34 4.07 17.02
CA CYS A 773 16.21 4.83 17.57
C CYS A 773 14.94 4.67 16.72
N GLN A 774 15.11 4.62 15.38
CA GLN A 774 14.02 4.48 14.43
C GLN A 774 14.51 3.71 13.19
N ILE A 775 13.68 2.81 12.68
CA ILE A 775 13.91 2.11 11.41
C ILE A 775 12.88 2.63 10.43
N ASP A 776 13.32 3.23 9.33
CA ASP A 776 12.44 3.63 8.23
C ASP A 776 12.60 2.64 7.08
N THR A 777 11.48 2.15 6.55
CA THR A 777 11.48 1.34 5.33
C THR A 777 11.24 2.29 4.16
N ALA A 778 12.23 2.42 3.27
CA ALA A 778 12.15 3.26 2.09
C ALA A 778 12.53 2.46 0.84
N PRO A 779 11.87 2.72 -0.30
CA PRO A 779 12.31 2.15 -1.58
C PRO A 779 13.71 2.69 -1.91
N GLN A 780 14.68 1.79 -2.12
CA GLN A 780 16.07 2.16 -2.39
C GLN A 780 16.26 2.62 -3.85
N SER A 781 15.49 2.03 -4.76
CA SER A 781 15.50 2.36 -6.18
C SER A 781 14.13 2.07 -6.81
N ILE A 782 13.69 3.05 -7.59
CA ILE A 782 12.34 3.26 -8.14
C ILE A 782 11.97 2.20 -9.19
N GLU A 783 12.92 1.88 -10.07
CA GLU A 783 12.87 0.78 -11.03
C GLU A 783 14.22 0.06 -10.96
N ALA A 784 14.34 -0.91 -10.05
CA ALA A 784 15.44 -1.85 -10.17
C ALA A 784 15.11 -2.73 -11.38
N THR A 785 15.90 -2.60 -12.44
CA THR A 785 15.81 -3.54 -13.54
C THR A 785 16.52 -4.80 -13.10
N PHE A 786 15.77 -5.88 -12.88
CA PHE A 786 16.34 -7.19 -12.86
C PHE A 786 16.80 -7.50 -14.29
N THR A 787 18.10 -7.71 -14.45
CA THR A 787 18.69 -8.15 -15.72
C THR A 787 19.33 -9.51 -15.45
N GLY A 788 18.53 -10.56 -15.57
CA GLY A 788 19.03 -11.93 -15.52
C GLY A 788 19.55 -12.38 -16.86
N ARG A 789 20.15 -13.58 -16.91
CA ARG A 789 20.69 -14.16 -18.15
C ARG A 789 19.63 -14.37 -19.25
N HIS A 790 18.38 -14.65 -18.87
CA HIS A 790 17.30 -15.03 -19.80
C HIS A 790 16.13 -14.03 -19.88
N GLU A 791 15.97 -13.17 -18.87
CA GLU A 791 14.82 -12.29 -18.77
C GLU A 791 15.23 -10.95 -18.13
N THR A 792 14.55 -9.88 -18.53
CA THR A 792 14.74 -8.55 -17.96
C THR A 792 13.38 -7.95 -17.63
N PHE A 793 13.17 -7.58 -16.37
CA PHE A 793 11.91 -6.99 -15.92
C PHE A 793 12.16 -6.00 -14.78
N GLN A 794 11.24 -5.08 -14.56
CA GLN A 794 11.35 -4.06 -13.51
C GLN A 794 10.71 -4.54 -12.21
N TYR A 795 11.35 -4.20 -11.08
CA TYR A 795 10.81 -4.44 -9.75
C TYR A 795 11.16 -3.29 -8.79
N THR A 796 10.42 -3.16 -7.69
CA THR A 796 10.71 -2.18 -6.65
C THR A 796 11.56 -2.83 -5.57
N LYS A 797 12.74 -2.26 -5.32
CA LYS A 797 13.67 -2.74 -4.28
C LYS A 797 13.44 -1.96 -2.99
N TYR A 798 13.07 -2.66 -1.93
CA TYR A 798 12.88 -2.08 -0.60
C TYR A 798 14.11 -2.29 0.28
N SER A 799 14.43 -1.28 1.09
CA SER A 799 15.52 -1.33 2.06
C SER A 799 15.12 -0.65 3.36
N GLN A 800 15.82 -0.95 4.43
CA GLN A 800 15.65 -0.28 5.72
C GLN A 800 16.84 0.59 6.05
N ASP A 801 16.55 1.82 6.47
CA ASP A 801 17.52 2.77 6.98
C ASP A 801 17.35 2.96 8.48
N SER A 802 18.46 2.88 9.21
CA SER A 802 18.50 3.15 10.64
C SER A 802 18.75 4.63 10.89
N LYS A 803 17.91 5.28 11.70
CA LYS A 803 18.08 6.68 12.12
C LYS A 803 18.39 6.78 13.61
N ARG A 804 19.25 7.75 13.96
CA ARG A 804 19.46 8.23 15.32
C ARG A 804 18.65 9.51 15.50
N LEU A 805 17.75 9.53 16.48
CA LEU A 805 16.89 10.67 16.75
C LEU A 805 17.63 11.78 17.49
N ARG A 806 17.15 13.02 17.39
CA ARG A 806 17.69 14.16 18.14
C ARG A 806 17.38 14.03 19.63
N CYS A 807 18.24 14.60 20.46
CA CYS A 807 18.05 14.64 21.90
C CYS A 807 16.73 15.34 22.26
N ALA A 808 16.02 14.80 23.25
CA ALA A 808 14.79 15.34 23.82
C ALA A 808 15.04 16.19 25.08
N ILE A 809 16.24 16.12 25.66
CA ILE A 809 16.60 16.86 26.87
C ILE A 809 16.79 18.35 26.54
N THR A 810 16.24 19.22 27.38
CA THR A 810 16.39 20.67 27.27
C THR A 810 17.71 21.14 27.87
N ILE A 811 18.34 22.10 27.22
CA ILE A 811 19.47 22.87 27.71
C ILE A 811 18.91 23.90 28.71
N PRO A 812 19.35 23.87 29.98
CA PRO A 812 18.90 24.82 30.99
C PRO A 812 19.16 26.28 30.59
N ALA A 813 18.39 27.20 31.18
CA ALA A 813 18.61 28.62 30.98
C ALA A 813 20.04 29.03 31.36
N ASN A 814 20.69 29.81 30.50
CA ASN A 814 22.08 30.28 30.64
C ASN A 814 23.18 29.21 30.45
N GLU A 815 22.84 28.01 29.94
CA GLU A 815 23.81 26.99 29.55
C GLU A 815 23.91 26.82 28.02
N ARG A 816 25.02 26.25 27.53
CA ARG A 816 25.25 25.93 26.10
C ARG A 816 24.85 24.48 25.74
N GLU A 817 24.84 23.61 26.74
CA GLU A 817 24.58 22.18 26.64
C GLU A 817 23.95 21.71 27.96
N HIS A 818 23.19 20.63 27.93
CA HIS A 818 22.69 20.00 29.16
C HIS A 818 23.72 18.97 29.66
N THR A 819 23.70 18.69 30.96
CA THR A 819 24.52 17.62 31.54
C THR A 819 23.94 16.23 31.27
N GLY A 820 24.78 15.20 31.21
CA GLY A 820 24.35 13.80 31.01
C GLY A 820 24.38 13.33 29.55
N ARG A 821 24.00 12.08 29.31
CA ARG A 821 23.98 11.50 27.95
C ARG A 821 22.80 12.05 27.15
N HIS A 822 23.01 12.29 25.86
CA HIS A 822 21.93 12.66 24.95
C HIS A 822 20.97 11.48 24.75
N ALA A 823 19.69 11.69 25.06
CA ALA A 823 18.62 10.70 24.93
C ALA A 823 17.48 11.28 24.09
N HIS A 824 16.86 10.46 23.23
CA HIS A 824 15.78 10.90 22.33
C HIS A 824 14.38 10.91 22.98
N SER A 825 14.27 10.46 24.23
CA SER A 825 13.04 10.47 25.02
C SER A 825 13.39 10.79 26.48
N SER A 826 12.43 11.36 27.21
CA SER A 826 12.51 11.58 28.66
C SER A 826 12.18 10.32 29.48
N ASP A 827 11.80 9.23 28.83
CA ASP A 827 11.62 7.93 29.47
C ASP A 827 12.97 7.45 30.05
N PRO A 828 13.02 6.94 31.30
CA PRO A 828 14.22 6.35 31.88
C PRO A 828 14.77 5.13 31.09
N ASN A 829 13.93 4.42 30.33
CA ASN A 829 14.38 3.30 29.48
C ASN A 829 13.79 3.40 28.06
N PRO A 830 14.31 4.32 27.22
CA PRO A 830 13.80 4.52 25.87
C PRO A 830 14.04 3.30 25.00
N PHE A 831 13.00 2.86 24.29
CA PHE A 831 13.08 1.74 23.36
C PHE A 831 14.10 2.02 22.25
N HIS A 832 14.98 1.05 21.98
CA HIS A 832 15.91 1.05 20.86
C HIS A 832 15.86 -0.33 20.21
N PHE A 833 15.87 -0.40 18.88
CA PHE A 833 15.90 -1.66 18.16
C PHE A 833 17.29 -2.30 18.17
N CYS A 834 17.30 -3.62 18.08
CA CYS A 834 18.50 -4.43 17.89
C CYS A 834 19.19 -4.12 16.55
N GLU A 835 20.54 -4.16 16.53
CA GLU A 835 21.34 -3.81 15.34
C GLU A 835 21.58 -5.00 14.39
N SER A 836 21.17 -6.21 14.78
CA SER A 836 21.24 -7.42 13.95
C SER A 836 20.43 -7.29 12.67
N ARG A 837 20.93 -7.86 11.57
CA ARG A 837 20.28 -7.84 10.25
C ARG A 837 20.08 -9.23 9.69
N CYS A 838 18.96 -9.45 9.01
CA CYS A 838 18.72 -10.68 8.26
C CYS A 838 19.77 -10.83 7.14
N LEU A 839 20.37 -12.02 7.03
CA LEU A 839 21.42 -12.30 6.05
C LEU A 839 20.91 -12.20 4.60
N ASN A 840 19.63 -12.48 4.38
CA ASN A 840 19.03 -12.57 3.04
C ASN A 840 18.54 -11.21 2.52
N CYS A 841 17.70 -10.52 3.32
CA CYS A 841 17.09 -9.26 2.91
C CYS A 841 17.79 -8.02 3.47
N GLY A 842 18.65 -8.17 4.49
CA GLY A 842 19.35 -7.06 5.12
C GLY A 842 18.52 -6.22 6.10
N TYR A 843 17.26 -6.58 6.35
CA TYR A 843 16.36 -5.88 7.26
C TYR A 843 16.80 -6.05 8.72
N PHE A 844 16.58 -5.01 9.52
CA PHE A 844 16.95 -4.98 10.94
C PHE A 844 16.00 -5.80 11.80
N CYS A 845 16.50 -6.27 12.93
CA CYS A 845 15.68 -6.91 13.94
C CYS A 845 14.75 -5.88 14.61
N THR A 846 13.47 -6.21 14.73
CA THR A 846 12.42 -5.35 15.31
C THR A 846 12.29 -5.48 16.83
N LEU A 847 13.07 -6.38 17.45
CA LEU A 847 13.08 -6.60 18.90
C LEU A 847 13.92 -5.53 19.63
N PRO A 848 13.67 -5.31 20.95
CA PRO A 848 14.46 -4.40 21.76
C PRO A 848 15.95 -4.77 21.78
N LEU A 849 16.82 -3.76 21.90
CA LEU A 849 18.25 -3.95 22.09
C LEU A 849 18.52 -4.85 23.31
N GLY A 850 19.28 -5.93 23.11
CA GLY A 850 19.61 -6.88 24.17
C GLY A 850 18.47 -7.82 24.57
N HIS A 851 17.49 -8.03 23.69
CA HIS A 851 16.40 -8.99 23.91
C HIS A 851 16.92 -10.40 24.29
N PRO A 852 16.26 -11.12 25.22
CA PRO A 852 16.73 -12.43 25.71
C PRO A 852 16.51 -13.60 24.74
N GLN A 853 15.67 -13.43 23.72
CA GLN A 853 15.38 -14.45 22.71
C GLN A 853 16.65 -14.81 21.93
N GLN A 854 16.85 -16.11 21.68
CA GLN A 854 17.98 -16.58 20.85
C GLN A 854 17.83 -16.21 19.38
N GLU A 855 16.59 -16.15 18.89
CA GLU A 855 16.27 -15.83 17.50
C GLU A 855 15.89 -14.36 17.37
N HIS A 856 16.37 -13.73 16.31
CA HIS A 856 15.97 -12.39 15.90
C HIS A 856 14.65 -12.43 15.10
N GLU A 857 13.85 -11.37 15.20
CA GLU A 857 12.59 -11.22 14.48
C GLU A 857 12.61 -9.95 13.62
N THR A 858 12.05 -10.02 12.41
CA THR A 858 11.96 -8.89 11.46
C THR A 858 10.80 -9.10 10.49
N SER A 859 10.37 -8.06 9.79
CA SER A 859 9.26 -8.10 8.83
C SER A 859 9.66 -8.50 7.41
N HIS A 860 10.91 -8.95 7.21
CA HIS A 860 11.48 -9.55 5.98
C HIS A 860 11.14 -8.85 4.64
N GLY A 861 12.16 -8.29 3.98
CA GLY A 861 12.01 -7.61 2.68
C GLY A 861 12.53 -8.38 1.47
N SER A 862 12.83 -7.62 0.41
CA SER A 862 13.48 -8.09 -0.82
C SER A 862 14.81 -8.79 -0.52
N MET A 863 15.08 -9.96 -1.12
CA MET A 863 16.27 -10.79 -0.87
C MET A 863 17.55 -10.24 -1.54
N SER A 864 17.82 -8.96 -1.30
CA SER A 864 18.85 -8.16 -1.97
C SER A 864 20.31 -8.55 -1.69
N ARG A 865 20.54 -9.54 -0.82
CA ARG A 865 21.87 -10.06 -0.47
C ARG A 865 22.06 -11.51 -0.90
N THR A 866 21.18 -12.01 -1.77
CA THR A 866 21.20 -13.41 -2.23
C THR A 866 21.32 -13.47 -3.75
N ALA A 867 21.79 -14.60 -4.25
CA ALA A 867 21.85 -14.92 -5.67
C ALA A 867 21.36 -16.34 -5.91
N TRP A 868 20.80 -16.60 -7.09
CA TRP A 868 20.30 -17.91 -7.46
C TRP A 868 21.44 -18.91 -7.66
N SER A 869 21.24 -20.14 -7.20
CA SER A 869 22.16 -21.26 -7.40
C SER A 869 21.36 -22.43 -7.96
N ILE A 870 21.60 -22.80 -9.22
CA ILE A 870 20.83 -23.84 -9.93
C ILE A 870 21.77 -25.00 -10.29
N ALA A 871 21.38 -26.22 -9.91
CA ALA A 871 22.11 -27.43 -10.25
C ALA A 871 21.80 -27.87 -11.69
N GLY A 872 22.84 -27.98 -12.54
CA GLY A 872 22.72 -28.47 -13.90
C GLY A 872 23.84 -27.97 -14.82
N PRO A 873 23.85 -28.34 -16.11
CA PRO A 873 24.76 -27.80 -17.11
C PRO A 873 24.66 -26.26 -17.21
N ASP A 874 25.71 -25.61 -17.70
CA ASP A 874 25.67 -24.19 -18.06
C ASP A 874 24.47 -23.93 -18.98
N ASP A 875 23.61 -22.94 -18.64
CA ASP A 875 22.28 -22.63 -19.24
C ASP A 875 21.05 -23.34 -18.63
N THR A 876 21.17 -24.01 -17.48
CA THR A 876 19.97 -24.51 -16.78
C THR A 876 19.10 -23.34 -16.29
N VAL A 877 17.81 -23.35 -16.68
CA VAL A 877 16.85 -22.30 -16.34
C VAL A 877 15.86 -22.82 -15.29
N LEU A 878 15.73 -22.09 -14.19
CA LEU A 878 14.65 -22.28 -13.23
C LEU A 878 13.48 -21.37 -13.62
N GLU A 879 12.33 -21.97 -13.93
CA GLU A 879 11.10 -21.21 -14.18
C GLU A 879 10.24 -21.20 -12.92
N LEU A 880 10.02 -20.00 -12.36
CA LEU A 880 9.20 -19.77 -11.18
C LEU A 880 8.13 -18.74 -11.52
N LYS A 881 6.85 -19.16 -11.44
CA LYS A 881 5.68 -18.31 -11.75
C LYS A 881 5.78 -17.60 -13.12
N GLY A 882 6.31 -18.30 -14.13
CA GLY A 882 6.48 -17.77 -15.49
C GLY A 882 7.68 -16.83 -15.69
N ARG A 883 8.51 -16.63 -14.65
CA ARG A 883 9.79 -15.91 -14.74
C ARG A 883 10.96 -16.88 -14.77
N LYS A 884 12.00 -16.55 -15.53
CA LYS A 884 13.16 -17.41 -15.77
C LYS A 884 14.41 -16.87 -15.08
N PHE A 885 15.00 -17.71 -14.24
CA PHE A 885 16.21 -17.41 -13.48
C PHE A 885 17.34 -18.37 -13.89
N ALA A 886 18.57 -17.84 -13.95
CA ALA A 886 19.81 -18.60 -14.12
C ALA A 886 20.66 -18.58 -12.84
N SER A 887 21.65 -19.47 -12.77
CA SER A 887 22.67 -19.40 -11.72
C SER A 887 23.37 -18.04 -11.73
N ASN A 888 23.59 -17.49 -10.54
CA ASN A 888 24.17 -16.18 -10.25
C ASN A 888 23.29 -14.96 -10.59
N ASP A 889 22.03 -15.15 -10.99
CA ASP A 889 21.06 -14.06 -11.09
C ASP A 889 20.72 -13.50 -9.68
N ASP A 890 20.43 -12.20 -9.58
CA ASP A 890 20.09 -11.50 -8.33
C ASP A 890 18.78 -12.02 -7.72
N GLY A 891 18.79 -12.35 -6.42
CA GLY A 891 17.60 -12.79 -5.66
C GLY A 891 16.68 -11.65 -5.21
N ALA A 892 17.10 -10.38 -5.34
CA ALA A 892 16.34 -9.20 -4.93
C ALA A 892 14.87 -9.13 -5.41
N PRO A 893 14.47 -9.63 -6.60
CA PRO A 893 13.07 -9.64 -7.02
C PRO A 893 12.14 -10.49 -6.14
N MET A 894 12.69 -11.39 -5.33
CA MET A 894 11.92 -12.26 -4.44
C MET A 894 11.83 -11.70 -3.02
N MET A 895 10.71 -11.97 -2.34
CA MET A 895 10.49 -11.60 -0.95
C MET A 895 10.92 -12.73 -0.01
N CYS A 896 11.73 -12.40 1.00
CA CYS A 896 12.34 -13.37 1.91
C CYS A 896 11.34 -14.21 2.70
N ASN A 897 10.13 -13.71 2.94
CA ASN A 897 9.05 -14.39 3.66
C ASN A 897 8.02 -15.06 2.75
N LEU A 898 8.18 -15.06 1.42
CA LEU A 898 7.20 -15.64 0.48
C LEU A 898 7.79 -16.63 -0.51
N PHE A 899 9.07 -16.50 -0.87
CA PHE A 899 9.65 -17.31 -1.95
C PHE A 899 9.62 -18.83 -1.70
N CYS A 900 9.74 -19.28 -0.44
CA CYS A 900 9.68 -20.71 -0.11
C CYS A 900 8.31 -21.32 -0.37
N GLN A 901 7.22 -20.55 -0.24
CA GLN A 901 5.87 -21.02 -0.57
C GLN A 901 5.75 -21.27 -2.07
N ASP A 902 6.38 -20.43 -2.89
CA ASP A 902 6.38 -20.56 -4.35
C ASP A 902 7.17 -21.78 -4.83
N MET A 903 8.19 -22.18 -4.07
CA MET A 903 8.99 -23.38 -4.29
C MET A 903 8.31 -24.67 -3.78
N ALA A 904 7.28 -24.56 -2.92
CA ALA A 904 6.65 -25.67 -2.22
C ALA A 904 7.68 -26.56 -1.49
N ARG A 905 7.81 -27.84 -1.83
CA ARG A 905 8.80 -28.75 -1.20
C ARG A 905 10.18 -28.47 -1.79
N HIS A 906 11.12 -28.00 -0.97
CA HIS A 906 12.42 -27.51 -1.44
C HIS A 906 13.53 -27.68 -0.41
N VAL A 907 14.77 -27.66 -0.89
CA VAL A 907 16.00 -27.55 -0.08
C VAL A 907 16.61 -26.17 -0.23
N HIS A 908 17.38 -25.74 0.77
CA HIS A 908 18.22 -24.55 0.69
C HIS A 908 19.67 -24.94 0.42
N ILE A 909 20.46 -23.97 -0.05
CA ILE A 909 21.91 -24.12 -0.22
C ILE A 909 22.59 -23.19 0.77
N ASP A 910 23.56 -23.70 1.53
CA ASP A 910 24.44 -22.91 2.39
C ASP A 910 25.89 -23.40 2.24
N TYR A 911 26.85 -22.58 2.66
CA TYR A 911 28.24 -23.00 2.69
C TYR A 911 28.44 -24.15 3.67
N CYS A 912 29.30 -25.09 3.27
CA CYS A 912 29.68 -26.21 4.10
C CYS A 912 30.37 -25.71 5.37
N ARG A 913 29.91 -26.17 6.53
CA ARG A 913 30.48 -25.81 7.86
C ARG A 913 31.30 -26.95 8.48
N ALA A 914 31.47 -28.06 7.75
CA ALA A 914 32.31 -29.16 8.20
C ALA A 914 33.79 -28.74 8.17
N THR A 915 34.55 -29.14 9.18
CA THR A 915 36.01 -29.06 9.17
C THR A 915 36.59 -30.16 8.28
N ASP A 916 37.74 -29.94 7.65
CA ASP A 916 38.34 -30.74 6.55
C ASP A 916 38.42 -32.29 6.72
N ASP A 917 38.12 -32.84 7.91
CA ASP A 917 38.16 -34.29 8.22
C ASP A 917 36.82 -34.93 8.62
N ALA A 918 35.70 -34.19 8.64
CA ALA A 918 34.38 -34.73 9.03
C ALA A 918 33.50 -35.05 7.80
N PRO A 919 32.81 -36.21 7.74
CA PRO A 919 31.81 -36.45 6.70
C PRO A 919 30.69 -35.42 6.82
N CYS A 920 30.39 -34.77 5.70
CA CYS A 920 29.42 -33.68 5.60
C CYS A 920 27.96 -34.17 5.47
N ASP A 921 27.73 -35.48 5.41
CA ASP A 921 26.40 -36.05 5.24
C ASP A 921 25.71 -36.29 6.60
N GLY A 922 24.49 -35.77 6.74
CA GLY A 922 23.66 -35.89 7.94
C GLY A 922 22.17 -35.93 7.60
N GLN A 923 21.31 -36.01 8.62
CA GLN A 923 19.86 -36.09 8.40
C GLN A 923 19.25 -34.80 7.82
N GLU A 924 19.91 -33.65 8.02
CA GLU A 924 19.45 -32.34 7.57
C GLU A 924 20.40 -31.68 6.54
N VAL A 925 21.45 -32.40 6.11
CA VAL A 925 22.55 -31.89 5.28
C VAL A 925 23.01 -32.96 4.30
N GLU A 926 23.12 -32.63 3.02
CA GLU A 926 23.72 -33.48 1.98
C GLU A 926 24.78 -32.67 1.21
N HIS A 927 26.01 -33.20 1.12
CA HIS A 927 27.11 -32.45 0.50
C HIS A 927 26.95 -32.30 -1.02
N ILE A 928 27.24 -31.11 -1.56
CA ILE A 928 27.27 -30.88 -3.01
C ILE A 928 28.66 -31.26 -3.55
N ALA A 929 28.76 -32.42 -4.19
CA ALA A 929 30.03 -32.99 -4.67
C ALA A 929 30.62 -32.33 -5.93
N PHE A 930 29.96 -31.33 -6.51
CA PHE A 930 30.39 -30.64 -7.71
C PHE A 930 30.48 -29.12 -7.50
N PRO A 931 31.35 -28.41 -8.24
CA PRO A 931 31.45 -26.95 -8.13
C PRO A 931 30.12 -26.29 -8.51
N MET A 932 29.64 -25.38 -7.66
CA MET A 932 28.37 -24.68 -7.85
C MET A 932 28.54 -23.19 -7.58
N GLU A 933 28.01 -22.35 -8.47
CA GLU A 933 27.94 -20.90 -8.29
C GLU A 933 26.91 -20.51 -7.22
N PRO A 934 27.07 -19.37 -6.51
CA PRO A 934 28.20 -18.46 -6.55
C PRO A 934 29.42 -19.00 -5.77
N ASN A 935 30.63 -18.66 -6.22
CA ASN A 935 31.91 -19.08 -5.60
C ASN A 935 32.14 -20.61 -5.68
N PRO A 936 32.49 -21.15 -6.85
CA PRO A 936 32.59 -22.60 -7.10
C PRO A 936 33.70 -23.28 -6.28
N ASP A 937 34.71 -22.52 -5.84
CA ASP A 937 35.82 -23.01 -5.01
C ASP A 937 35.44 -23.24 -3.55
N GLN A 938 34.29 -22.70 -3.11
CA GLN A 938 33.82 -22.84 -1.74
C GLN A 938 32.80 -23.98 -1.65
N PRO A 939 33.06 -25.05 -0.85
CA PRO A 939 32.16 -26.18 -0.71
C PRO A 939 30.79 -25.77 -0.15
N LYS A 940 29.73 -26.40 -0.64
CA LYS A 940 28.33 -26.09 -0.29
C LYS A 940 27.56 -27.37 0.02
N ASP A 941 26.49 -27.22 0.79
CA ASP A 941 25.61 -28.32 1.16
C ASP A 941 24.16 -27.99 0.82
N TRP A 942 23.41 -29.01 0.42
CA TRP A 942 21.95 -28.98 0.49
C TRP A 942 21.55 -29.09 1.96
N ILE A 943 20.70 -28.18 2.43
CA ILE A 943 20.22 -28.18 3.81
C ILE A 943 18.70 -28.08 3.87
N THR A 944 18.12 -28.64 4.93
CA THR A 944 16.67 -28.54 5.20
C THR A 944 16.27 -27.08 5.51
N HIS A 945 15.00 -26.77 5.27
CA HIS A 945 14.41 -25.46 5.60
C HIS A 945 14.58 -25.10 7.09
N SER A 946 14.36 -26.06 7.99
CA SER A 946 14.55 -25.89 9.44
C SER A 946 15.97 -25.50 9.80
N LEU A 947 16.95 -26.21 9.22
CA LEU A 947 18.36 -25.96 9.49
C LEU A 947 18.80 -24.61 8.92
N TYR A 948 18.29 -24.23 7.75
CA TYR A 948 18.56 -22.93 7.13
C TYR A 948 18.18 -21.76 8.03
N TRP A 949 16.95 -21.71 8.54
CA TRP A 949 16.52 -20.62 9.42
C TRP A 949 17.26 -20.63 10.76
N LYS A 950 17.48 -21.81 11.35
CA LYS A 950 18.28 -21.96 12.56
C LYS A 950 19.70 -21.42 12.39
N ARG A 951 20.32 -21.65 11.22
CA ARG A 951 21.65 -21.13 10.88
C ARG A 951 21.66 -19.62 10.63
N SER A 952 20.54 -19.05 10.18
CA SER A 952 20.40 -17.61 9.95
C SER A 952 20.35 -16.79 11.25
N GLY A 953 19.94 -17.43 12.36
CA GLY A 953 19.70 -16.76 13.64
C GLY A 953 18.42 -15.92 13.69
N PHE A 954 17.59 -15.99 12.64
CA PHE A 954 16.27 -15.36 12.58
C PHE A 954 15.17 -16.40 12.69
N LYS A 955 14.07 -16.00 13.31
CA LYS A 955 12.83 -16.78 13.41
C LYS A 955 12.28 -17.06 12.01
N ASP A 956 11.85 -18.29 11.79
CA ASP A 956 11.21 -18.72 10.55
C ASP A 956 9.88 -17.96 10.33
N PRO A 957 9.72 -17.22 9.22
CA PRO A 957 8.54 -16.40 8.95
C PRO A 957 7.35 -17.19 8.39
N TYR A 958 7.52 -18.49 8.08
CA TYR A 958 6.48 -19.34 7.47
C TYR A 958 5.58 -20.01 8.52
N SER A 959 4.36 -20.38 8.10
CA SER A 959 3.40 -21.09 8.98
C SER A 959 3.89 -22.49 9.35
N ARG A 960 3.35 -23.10 10.42
CA ARG A 960 3.77 -24.46 10.81
C ARG A 960 3.39 -25.49 9.76
N ASP A 961 2.24 -25.30 9.13
CA ASP A 961 1.78 -26.14 8.01
C ASP A 961 2.73 -26.06 6.81
N ASP A 962 3.17 -24.85 6.44
CA ASP A 962 4.15 -24.66 5.37
C ASP A 962 5.49 -25.31 5.74
N GLN A 963 6.01 -25.07 6.94
CA GLN A 963 7.25 -25.69 7.43
C GLN A 963 7.17 -27.24 7.40
N ALA A 964 6.03 -27.81 7.82
CA ALA A 964 5.80 -29.25 7.78
C ALA A 964 5.68 -29.80 6.35
N ASN A 965 5.22 -28.99 5.39
CA ASN A 965 5.22 -29.35 3.98
C ASN A 965 6.62 -29.26 3.37
N PHE A 966 7.37 -28.19 3.67
CA PHE A 966 8.76 -27.97 3.21
C PHE A 966 9.70 -29.08 3.67
N ALA A 967 9.45 -29.65 4.85
CA ALA A 967 10.22 -30.75 5.40
C ALA A 967 10.01 -32.11 4.69
N LYS A 968 9.12 -32.20 3.70
CA LYS A 968 8.82 -33.46 2.99
C LYS A 968 9.53 -33.52 1.64
N CYS A 969 9.86 -34.73 1.20
CA CYS A 969 10.50 -34.98 -0.09
C CYS A 969 9.61 -34.52 -1.25
N ASP A 970 10.23 -33.86 -2.23
CA ASP A 970 9.65 -33.28 -3.44
C ASP A 970 9.43 -34.29 -4.57
N SER A 971 9.91 -35.52 -4.41
CA SER A 971 9.75 -36.60 -5.40
C SER A 971 8.27 -36.92 -5.66
N MET A 972 7.90 -36.97 -6.94
CA MET A 972 6.52 -37.13 -7.41
C MET A 972 6.32 -38.48 -8.09
N CYS A 973 5.20 -39.14 -7.79
CA CYS A 973 4.80 -40.39 -8.41
C CYS A 973 4.60 -40.20 -9.93
N PRO A 974 5.22 -41.02 -10.79
CA PRO A 974 5.12 -40.90 -12.24
C PRO A 974 3.79 -41.46 -12.82
N GLY A 975 2.78 -41.73 -11.99
CA GLY A 975 1.50 -42.30 -12.42
C GLY A 975 0.70 -41.34 -13.31
N PRO A 976 0.25 -41.77 -14.51
CA PRO A 976 -0.51 -40.92 -15.43
C PRO A 976 -1.85 -40.45 -14.84
N GLU A 977 -2.41 -41.17 -13.87
CA GLU A 977 -3.62 -40.78 -13.14
C GLU A 977 -3.48 -39.40 -12.48
N HIS A 978 -2.27 -39.00 -12.09
CA HIS A 978 -1.98 -37.73 -11.43
C HIS A 978 -1.99 -36.52 -12.39
N ALA A 979 -1.78 -36.77 -13.69
CA ALA A 979 -1.82 -35.74 -14.73
C ALA A 979 -3.22 -35.56 -15.35
N THR A 980 -4.12 -36.54 -15.16
CA THR A 980 -5.44 -36.56 -15.82
C THR A 980 -6.59 -35.93 -15.04
N THR A 981 -6.39 -35.60 -13.75
CA THR A 981 -7.40 -34.87 -12.98
C THR A 981 -7.36 -33.38 -13.31
N ASN A 982 -8.50 -32.68 -13.20
CA ASN A 982 -8.56 -31.24 -13.41
C ASN A 982 -9.15 -30.57 -12.15
N PRO A 983 -8.32 -29.98 -11.28
CA PRO A 983 -6.87 -29.78 -11.43
C PRO A 983 -6.03 -31.08 -11.26
N PRO A 984 -4.81 -31.13 -11.81
CA PRO A 984 -3.87 -32.25 -11.61
C PRO A 984 -3.59 -32.47 -10.12
N ALA A 985 -3.62 -33.72 -9.67
CA ALA A 985 -3.46 -34.10 -8.27
C ALA A 985 -2.21 -34.98 -8.13
N PRO A 986 -1.00 -34.36 -8.09
CA PRO A 986 0.26 -35.07 -7.93
C PRO A 986 0.32 -35.80 -6.59
N SER A 987 0.81 -37.04 -6.61
CA SER A 987 1.10 -37.81 -5.40
C SER A 987 2.59 -37.68 -5.09
N TYR A 988 2.92 -37.02 -3.99
CA TYR A 988 4.31 -36.82 -3.56
C TYR A 988 4.77 -37.88 -2.56
N CYS A 989 6.09 -38.01 -2.42
CA CYS A 989 6.71 -38.84 -1.39
C CYS A 989 6.26 -38.41 0.02
N SER A 990 6.03 -39.38 0.89
CA SER A 990 5.59 -39.15 2.28
C SER A 990 6.74 -39.01 3.29
N LEU A 991 7.98 -39.24 2.87
CA LEU A 991 9.18 -39.23 3.71
C LEU A 991 9.75 -37.81 3.88
N PRO A 992 10.59 -37.57 4.91
CA PRO A 992 11.32 -36.32 5.09
C PRO A 992 12.18 -35.96 3.88
N ILE A 993 12.41 -34.69 3.62
CA ILE A 993 13.35 -34.23 2.60
C ILE A 993 14.77 -34.69 2.97
N LEU A 994 15.60 -35.03 1.96
CA LEU A 994 16.94 -35.64 2.15
C LEU A 994 16.93 -37.00 2.88
N HIS A 995 15.82 -37.76 2.81
CA HIS A 995 15.77 -39.10 3.40
C HIS A 995 16.74 -40.07 2.67
N PRO A 996 17.36 -41.03 3.39
CA PRO A 996 18.13 -42.09 2.74
C PRO A 996 17.21 -43.00 1.92
N THR A 997 17.76 -43.67 0.89
CA THR A 997 17.03 -44.64 0.06
C THR A 997 16.40 -45.74 0.92
N GLN A 998 15.06 -45.82 0.94
CA GLN A 998 14.37 -46.92 1.62
C GLN A 998 14.49 -48.22 0.81
N GLN A 999 14.81 -49.33 1.49
CA GLN A 999 14.85 -50.65 0.86
C GLN A 999 13.43 -51.16 0.58
N ALA A 1000 13.20 -51.64 -0.65
CA ALA A 1000 11.97 -52.28 -1.06
C ALA A 1000 11.67 -53.48 -0.13
N GLY A 1001 10.66 -53.35 0.73
CA GLY A 1001 10.27 -54.38 1.70
C GLY A 1001 10.00 -53.87 3.13
N GLN A 1002 10.42 -52.65 3.48
CA GLN A 1002 9.99 -52.01 4.73
C GLN A 1002 8.60 -51.39 4.56
N VAL A 1003 7.57 -52.21 4.73
CA VAL A 1003 6.19 -51.71 4.81
C VAL A 1003 6.05 -50.86 6.06
N ILE A 1004 5.78 -49.56 5.90
CA ILE A 1004 5.15 -48.78 6.97
C ILE A 1004 3.75 -49.38 7.13
N LEU A 1005 3.54 -50.10 8.21
CA LEU A 1005 2.22 -50.59 8.61
C LEU A 1005 1.34 -49.35 8.88
N ALA A 1006 0.64 -48.87 7.85
CA ALA A 1006 -0.52 -48.02 8.09
C ALA A 1006 -1.54 -48.86 8.86
N ALA A 1007 -2.11 -48.31 9.93
CA ALA A 1007 -3.05 -48.97 10.82
C ALA A 1007 -4.40 -49.34 10.16
N ASP A 1008 -4.53 -49.20 8.84
CA ASP A 1008 -5.76 -49.39 8.08
C ASP A 1008 -5.57 -50.42 6.94
N PRO A 1009 -6.24 -51.59 6.97
CA PRO A 1009 -6.14 -52.64 5.95
C PRO A 1009 -6.59 -52.21 4.54
N THR A 1010 -7.19 -51.03 4.38
CA THR A 1010 -7.64 -50.48 3.09
C THR A 1010 -6.69 -49.48 2.43
N ALA A 1011 -5.62 -49.05 3.09
CA ALA A 1011 -4.65 -48.10 2.53
C ALA A 1011 -3.64 -48.79 1.59
N GLN A 1012 -3.76 -48.60 0.27
CA GLN A 1012 -2.79 -49.05 -0.73
C GLN A 1012 -1.69 -47.99 -0.93
N GLY A 1013 -0.42 -48.33 -0.69
CA GLY A 1013 0.75 -47.49 -0.99
C GLY A 1013 1.93 -48.34 -1.47
N TYR A 1014 2.95 -47.74 -2.10
CA TYR A 1014 4.13 -48.46 -2.60
C TYR A 1014 5.43 -47.66 -2.41
N VAL A 1015 6.55 -48.38 -2.34
CA VAL A 1015 7.91 -47.81 -2.35
C VAL A 1015 8.49 -48.01 -3.75
N SER A 1016 8.94 -46.94 -4.39
CA SER A 1016 9.59 -47.00 -5.70
C SER A 1016 10.98 -47.61 -5.62
N SER A 1017 11.53 -48.03 -6.77
CA SER A 1017 12.84 -48.69 -6.84
C SER A 1017 14.01 -47.81 -6.40
N ASP A 1018 13.84 -46.49 -6.44
CA ASP A 1018 14.76 -45.46 -5.95
C ASP A 1018 14.49 -45.05 -4.49
N GLY A 1019 13.56 -45.73 -3.80
CA GLY A 1019 13.36 -45.63 -2.35
C GLY A 1019 12.42 -44.54 -1.86
N HIS A 1020 11.58 -43.96 -2.72
CA HIS A 1020 10.53 -43.00 -2.32
C HIS A 1020 9.21 -43.71 -2.00
N SER A 1021 8.46 -43.20 -1.01
CA SER A 1021 7.22 -43.83 -0.51
C SER A 1021 5.98 -43.03 -0.90
N TYR A 1022 5.08 -43.65 -1.67
CA TYR A 1022 3.85 -43.03 -2.16
C TYR A 1022 2.61 -43.70 -1.58
N THR A 1023 1.57 -42.88 -1.34
CA THR A 1023 0.26 -43.35 -0.82
C THR A 1023 -0.76 -43.65 -1.93
N CYS A 1024 -0.33 -43.61 -3.20
CA CYS A 1024 -1.14 -44.00 -4.35
C CYS A 1024 -0.88 -45.46 -4.74
N LYS A 1025 -1.70 -45.99 -5.66
CA LYS A 1025 -1.47 -47.33 -6.21
C LYS A 1025 -0.19 -47.32 -7.05
N ASN A 1026 0.51 -48.44 -7.07
CA ASN A 1026 1.69 -48.57 -7.92
C ASN A 1026 1.29 -48.40 -9.40
N PRO A 1027 1.82 -47.39 -10.12
CA PRO A 1027 1.51 -47.18 -11.53
C PRO A 1027 1.80 -48.42 -12.39
N ALA A 1028 2.73 -49.27 -11.96
CA ALA A 1028 3.07 -50.51 -12.66
C ALA A 1028 1.95 -51.56 -12.63
N GLU A 1029 1.05 -51.52 -11.63
CA GLU A 1029 -0.10 -52.43 -11.53
C GLU A 1029 -1.29 -51.97 -12.38
N MET A 1030 -1.34 -50.69 -12.78
CA MET A 1030 -2.48 -50.06 -13.46
C MET A 1030 -2.36 -50.05 -14.99
N GLN A 1031 -1.25 -50.54 -15.56
CA GLN A 1031 -1.01 -50.49 -17.01
C GLN A 1031 -1.64 -51.67 -17.79
N PRO A 1032 -2.23 -51.43 -18.99
CA PRO A 1032 -2.71 -52.49 -19.89
C PRO A 1032 -1.54 -53.28 -20.52
N ALA A 1033 -1.79 -54.55 -20.90
CA ALA A 1033 -0.78 -55.39 -21.57
C ALA A 1033 -0.29 -54.77 -22.89
N TYR A 1034 1.02 -54.57 -23.04
CA TYR A 1034 1.63 -53.98 -24.23
C TYR A 1034 2.31 -55.03 -25.12
N HIS A 1035 2.30 -54.78 -26.42
CA HIS A 1035 3.27 -55.39 -27.34
C HIS A 1035 4.43 -54.42 -27.51
N VAL A 1036 5.58 -54.73 -26.90
CA VAL A 1036 6.79 -53.90 -26.95
C VAL A 1036 7.73 -54.44 -28.02
N ILE A 1037 8.11 -53.59 -28.97
CA ILE A 1037 9.04 -53.94 -30.06
C ILE A 1037 10.36 -53.18 -29.82
N PHE A 1038 11.44 -53.92 -29.61
CA PHE A 1038 12.79 -53.38 -29.50
C PHE A 1038 13.46 -53.43 -30.87
N ALA A 1039 13.75 -52.26 -31.45
CA ALA A 1039 14.59 -52.15 -32.63
C ALA A 1039 16.01 -51.78 -32.17
N ILE A 1040 16.97 -52.69 -32.32
CA ILE A 1040 18.32 -52.58 -31.76
C ILE A 1040 19.33 -52.42 -32.90
N ASP A 1041 20.08 -51.32 -32.89
CA ASP A 1041 21.20 -51.14 -33.81
C ASP A 1041 22.32 -52.12 -33.47
N LYS A 1042 22.82 -52.85 -34.49
CA LYS A 1042 24.03 -53.68 -34.40
C LYS A 1042 25.10 -53.28 -35.41
N SER A 1043 25.01 -52.07 -35.95
CA SER A 1043 25.96 -51.51 -36.91
C SER A 1043 27.38 -51.40 -36.32
N GLY A 1044 28.37 -51.16 -37.18
CA GLY A 1044 29.77 -51.08 -36.77
C GLY A 1044 30.08 -50.10 -35.64
N SER A 1045 29.32 -49.00 -35.48
CA SER A 1045 29.50 -48.03 -34.39
C SER A 1045 29.25 -48.63 -33.01
N MET A 1046 28.42 -49.67 -32.94
CA MET A 1046 28.06 -50.35 -31.70
C MET A 1046 29.17 -51.28 -31.18
N THR A 1047 30.28 -51.40 -31.91
CA THR A 1047 31.49 -52.11 -31.47
C THR A 1047 32.39 -51.26 -30.56
N ASN A 1048 32.20 -49.93 -30.52
CA ASN A 1048 33.03 -49.02 -29.70
C ASN A 1048 32.87 -49.29 -28.20
N THR A 1049 33.97 -49.15 -27.45
CA THR A 1049 34.05 -49.46 -26.00
C THR A 1049 34.02 -48.23 -25.10
N ASP A 1050 33.72 -47.06 -25.65
CA ASP A 1050 33.65 -45.79 -24.93
C ASP A 1050 32.48 -45.70 -23.94
N PHE A 1051 31.44 -46.52 -24.15
CA PHE A 1051 30.35 -46.73 -23.19
C PHE A 1051 30.16 -48.22 -22.89
N PRO A 1052 30.82 -48.76 -21.85
CA PRO A 1052 30.62 -50.14 -21.42
C PRO A 1052 29.32 -50.30 -20.57
N PRO A 1053 28.86 -51.54 -20.33
CA PRO A 1053 27.78 -51.82 -19.39
C PRO A 1053 28.05 -51.26 -17.99
N LEU A 1054 27.01 -50.78 -17.29
CA LEU A 1054 27.15 -50.23 -15.93
C LEU A 1054 27.63 -51.29 -14.93
N PRO A 1055 28.66 -51.00 -14.10
CA PRO A 1055 29.17 -51.94 -13.11
C PRO A 1055 28.14 -52.22 -11.99
N ASN A 1056 28.25 -53.37 -11.33
CA ASN A 1056 27.45 -53.78 -10.17
C ASN A 1056 25.92 -53.90 -10.38
N ARG A 1057 25.44 -54.07 -11.62
CA ARG A 1057 24.04 -54.40 -11.91
C ARG A 1057 23.85 -55.91 -12.14
N PRO A 1058 22.66 -56.47 -11.86
CA PRO A 1058 22.35 -57.86 -12.20
C PRO A 1058 22.63 -58.12 -13.69
N GLY A 1059 23.25 -59.26 -14.03
CA GLY A 1059 23.53 -59.65 -15.41
C GLY A 1059 24.70 -58.93 -16.10
N THR A 1060 25.29 -57.89 -15.49
CA THR A 1060 26.45 -57.17 -16.07
C THR A 1060 27.62 -58.12 -16.33
N ASP A 1061 27.96 -59.01 -15.40
CA ASP A 1061 29.06 -59.97 -15.58
C ASP A 1061 28.85 -60.89 -16.79
N LEU A 1062 27.60 -61.25 -17.08
CA LEU A 1062 27.24 -62.10 -18.22
C LEU A 1062 27.33 -61.32 -19.55
N ILE A 1063 26.91 -60.05 -19.53
CA ILE A 1063 26.93 -59.15 -20.69
C ILE A 1063 28.36 -58.80 -21.07
N THR A 1064 29.17 -58.36 -20.10
CA THR A 1064 30.56 -57.93 -20.31
C THR A 1064 31.43 -59.07 -20.87
N ARG A 1065 31.11 -60.34 -20.55
CA ARG A 1065 31.81 -61.51 -21.13
C ARG A 1065 31.62 -61.67 -22.64
N ARG A 1066 30.54 -61.14 -23.23
CA ARG A 1066 30.21 -61.31 -24.65
C ARG A 1066 30.17 -60.01 -25.43
N SER A 1067 29.88 -58.89 -24.79
CA SER A 1067 29.73 -57.57 -25.40
C SER A 1067 30.11 -56.50 -24.38
N ASN A 1068 31.41 -56.22 -24.25
CA ASN A 1068 31.90 -55.11 -23.43
C ASN A 1068 32.09 -53.85 -24.29
N ASN A 1069 31.01 -53.37 -24.88
CA ASN A 1069 30.96 -52.25 -25.81
C ASN A 1069 29.60 -51.54 -25.74
N ARG A 1070 29.35 -50.53 -26.59
CA ARG A 1070 28.08 -49.82 -26.68
C ARG A 1070 26.89 -50.76 -26.83
N LEU A 1071 26.99 -51.83 -27.63
CA LEU A 1071 25.93 -52.85 -27.74
C LEU A 1071 25.67 -53.57 -26.40
N GLY A 1072 26.73 -53.84 -25.64
CA GLY A 1072 26.64 -54.32 -24.27
C GLY A 1072 25.89 -53.39 -23.33
N ALA A 1073 26.10 -52.08 -23.43
CA ALA A 1073 25.34 -51.09 -22.66
C ALA A 1073 23.83 -51.18 -22.99
N VAL A 1074 23.46 -51.43 -24.24
CA VAL A 1074 22.06 -51.70 -24.63
C VAL A 1074 21.51 -52.93 -23.95
N PHE A 1075 22.27 -54.03 -23.97
CA PHE A 1075 21.84 -55.26 -23.32
C PHE A 1075 21.66 -55.08 -21.82
N SER A 1076 22.50 -54.26 -21.18
CA SER A 1076 22.36 -53.90 -19.77
C SER A 1076 21.08 -53.11 -19.50
N ALA A 1077 20.75 -52.13 -20.36
CA ALA A 1077 19.51 -51.36 -20.27
C ALA A 1077 18.25 -52.22 -20.51
N LEU A 1078 18.28 -53.09 -21.53
CA LEU A 1078 17.19 -54.02 -21.84
C LEU A 1078 16.94 -55.01 -20.71
N TYR A 1079 18.00 -55.53 -20.11
CA TYR A 1079 17.89 -56.45 -18.98
C TYR A 1079 17.32 -55.77 -17.74
N ALA A 1080 17.75 -54.54 -17.44
CA ALA A 1080 17.16 -53.74 -16.36
C ALA A 1080 15.66 -53.48 -16.61
N PHE A 1081 15.27 -53.19 -17.86
CA PHE A 1081 13.88 -53.05 -18.26
C PHE A 1081 13.07 -54.33 -18.01
N TRP A 1082 13.57 -55.50 -18.44
CA TRP A 1082 12.87 -56.77 -18.23
C TRP A 1082 12.77 -57.16 -16.75
N ILE A 1083 13.81 -56.91 -15.94
CA ILE A 1083 13.76 -57.15 -14.49
C ILE A 1083 12.72 -56.24 -13.82
N SER A 1084 12.69 -54.95 -14.16
CA SER A 1084 11.71 -54.01 -13.62
C SER A 1084 10.27 -54.41 -13.97
N ARG A 1085 10.02 -54.84 -15.22
CA ARG A 1085 8.70 -55.34 -15.65
C ARG A 1085 8.32 -56.68 -15.03
N SER A 1086 9.30 -57.56 -14.81
CA SER A 1086 9.12 -58.86 -14.16
C SER A 1086 8.79 -58.71 -12.67
N SER A 1087 9.51 -57.84 -11.96
CA SER A 1087 9.27 -57.60 -10.53
C SER A 1087 7.93 -56.91 -10.27
N ALA A 1088 7.43 -56.09 -11.21
CA ALA A 1088 6.09 -55.53 -11.16
C ALA A 1088 4.95 -56.55 -11.35
N THR A 1089 5.24 -57.78 -11.80
CA THR A 1089 4.24 -58.82 -12.08
C THR A 1089 4.35 -60.06 -11.19
N ASP A 1090 5.28 -60.11 -10.24
CA ASP A 1090 5.46 -61.24 -9.34
C ASP A 1090 4.47 -61.17 -8.15
N PRO A 1091 3.39 -61.98 -8.13
CA PRO A 1091 2.37 -61.93 -7.10
C PRO A 1091 2.81 -62.85 -5.95
N GLY A 1092 3.81 -62.42 -5.20
CA GLY A 1092 4.13 -63.03 -3.92
C GLY A 1092 3.04 -62.76 -2.88
N ARG A 1093 1.83 -63.32 -3.06
CA ARG A 1093 0.86 -63.62 -1.97
C ARG A 1093 -0.41 -64.40 -2.32
N HIS A 1094 -0.82 -64.61 -3.58
CA HIS A 1094 -1.95 -65.52 -3.88
C HIS A 1094 -1.71 -66.33 -5.15
N GLY A 1095 -1.62 -67.65 -4.98
CA GLY A 1095 -1.21 -68.60 -6.01
C GLY A 1095 -2.13 -68.66 -7.23
N VAL A 1096 -1.71 -68.04 -8.32
CA VAL A 1096 -1.97 -68.47 -9.70
C VAL A 1096 -0.71 -68.12 -10.51
N VAL A 1097 -0.06 -69.12 -11.11
CA VAL A 1097 1.08 -68.92 -12.03
C VAL A 1097 0.55 -68.29 -13.32
N GLY A 1098 0.57 -66.97 -13.41
CA GLY A 1098 0.24 -66.21 -14.61
C GLY A 1098 1.51 -65.65 -15.24
N GLY A 1099 1.84 -66.05 -16.47
CA GLY A 1099 2.99 -65.53 -17.21
C GLY A 1099 2.92 -64.02 -17.48
N ARG A 1100 4.05 -63.44 -17.93
CA ARG A 1100 4.19 -62.03 -18.28
C ARG A 1100 3.05 -61.55 -19.21
N LYS A 1101 2.39 -60.44 -18.86
CA LYS A 1101 1.29 -59.86 -19.65
C LYS A 1101 1.75 -59.20 -20.96
N ASP A 1102 2.98 -58.70 -21.01
CA ASP A 1102 3.55 -58.04 -22.19
C ASP A 1102 4.11 -59.04 -23.22
N ALA A 1103 3.85 -58.76 -24.50
CA ALA A 1103 4.49 -59.43 -25.62
C ALA A 1103 5.73 -58.65 -26.07
N TYR A 1104 6.87 -59.32 -26.23
CA TYR A 1104 8.12 -58.70 -26.69
C TYR A 1104 8.50 -59.19 -28.08
N SER A 1105 8.85 -58.26 -28.95
CA SER A 1105 9.54 -58.54 -30.21
C SER A 1105 10.89 -57.81 -30.20
N MET A 1106 11.96 -58.44 -30.65
CA MET A 1106 13.29 -57.81 -30.76
C MET A 1106 13.80 -57.98 -32.18
N ILE A 1107 14.15 -56.86 -32.81
CA ILE A 1107 14.62 -56.76 -34.18
C ILE A 1107 15.97 -56.07 -34.14
N PHE A 1108 17.00 -56.72 -34.63
CA PHE A 1108 18.31 -56.13 -34.81
C PHE A 1108 18.47 -55.64 -36.24
N PHE A 1109 19.06 -54.46 -36.43
CA PHE A 1109 19.29 -53.90 -37.75
C PHE A 1109 20.74 -53.44 -37.96
N ASP A 1110 21.23 -53.62 -39.18
CA ASP A 1110 22.45 -53.02 -39.72
C ASP A 1110 22.23 -52.62 -41.19
N LYS A 1111 22.85 -53.31 -42.16
CA LYS A 1111 22.47 -53.29 -43.59
C LYS A 1111 21.24 -54.14 -43.88
N ASN A 1112 20.94 -55.12 -43.02
CA ASN A 1112 19.77 -56.00 -43.09
C ASN A 1112 19.04 -56.01 -41.74
N THR A 1113 17.75 -56.36 -41.75
CA THR A 1113 16.98 -56.57 -40.52
C THR A 1113 16.98 -58.05 -40.15
N SER A 1114 17.13 -58.34 -38.86
CA SER A 1114 17.10 -59.70 -38.31
C SER A 1114 16.23 -59.73 -37.07
N THR A 1115 15.18 -60.55 -37.08
CA THR A 1115 14.28 -60.70 -35.93
C THR A 1115 14.87 -61.73 -34.97
N CYS A 1116 15.15 -61.33 -33.73
CA CYS A 1116 15.64 -62.21 -32.68
C CYS A 1116 14.49 -62.99 -32.02
N LEU A 1117 13.39 -62.31 -31.75
CA LEU A 1117 12.17 -62.91 -31.22
C LEU A 1117 10.97 -62.06 -31.60
N GLU A 1118 9.81 -62.68 -31.74
CA GLU A 1118 8.58 -62.02 -32.15
C GLU A 1118 7.42 -62.48 -31.25
N ASN A 1119 6.70 -61.53 -30.68
CA ASN A 1119 5.50 -61.76 -29.88
C ASN A 1119 5.72 -62.75 -28.70
N ASP A 1120 6.91 -62.70 -28.08
CA ASP A 1120 7.28 -63.54 -26.95
C ASP A 1120 6.53 -63.08 -25.69
N THR A 1121 5.84 -64.00 -25.02
CA THR A 1121 5.08 -63.72 -23.78
C THR A 1121 5.52 -64.61 -22.62
N SER A 1122 6.50 -65.49 -22.82
CA SER A 1122 6.80 -66.59 -21.90
C SER A 1122 8.22 -66.60 -21.36
N ARG A 1123 9.22 -66.03 -22.05
CA ARG A 1123 10.61 -66.09 -21.61
C ARG A 1123 10.88 -65.17 -20.43
N THR A 1124 11.63 -65.67 -19.45
CA THR A 1124 12.13 -64.89 -18.30
C THR A 1124 13.15 -63.83 -18.74
N PRO A 1125 13.41 -62.78 -17.93
CA PRO A 1125 14.45 -61.78 -18.24
C PRO A 1125 15.81 -62.39 -18.57
N ASP A 1126 16.21 -63.46 -17.88
CA ASP A 1126 17.46 -64.18 -18.14
C ASP A 1126 17.46 -64.91 -19.49
N GLU A 1127 16.35 -65.55 -19.86
CA GLU A 1127 16.20 -66.23 -21.15
C GLU A 1127 16.15 -65.24 -22.32
N LEU A 1128 15.54 -64.06 -22.12
CA LEU A 1128 15.57 -62.95 -23.08
C LEU A 1128 16.98 -62.40 -23.24
N LEU A 1129 17.70 -62.20 -22.14
CA LEU A 1129 19.09 -61.76 -22.17
C LEU A 1129 19.97 -62.76 -22.93
N HIS A 1130 19.83 -64.05 -22.65
CA HIS A 1130 20.52 -65.10 -23.41
C HIS A 1130 20.17 -65.13 -24.91
N SER A 1131 18.98 -64.66 -25.29
CA SER A 1131 18.54 -64.59 -26.69
C SER A 1131 19.23 -63.44 -27.43
N VAL A 1132 19.32 -62.25 -26.81
CA VAL A 1132 20.02 -61.09 -27.40
C VAL A 1132 21.54 -61.22 -27.38
N LEU A 1133 22.10 -61.89 -26.38
CA LEU A 1133 23.56 -62.15 -26.25
C LEU A 1133 24.13 -63.09 -27.32
N ARG A 1134 23.33 -63.56 -28.28
CA ARG A 1134 23.79 -64.30 -29.47
C ARG A 1134 24.17 -63.36 -30.61
N TYR A 1135 23.80 -62.10 -30.52
CA TYR A 1135 24.06 -61.08 -31.53
C TYR A 1135 25.27 -60.26 -31.12
N SER A 1136 26.19 -60.08 -32.05
CA SER A 1136 27.35 -59.20 -31.91
C SER A 1136 27.19 -58.00 -32.84
N ALA A 1137 27.75 -56.86 -32.43
CA ALA A 1137 27.88 -55.72 -33.32
C ALA A 1137 28.80 -56.10 -34.50
N GLY A 1138 28.36 -55.83 -35.73
CA GLY A 1138 29.07 -56.24 -36.93
C GLY A 1138 28.21 -56.11 -38.19
N GLY A 1139 28.67 -55.27 -39.13
CA GLY A 1139 28.00 -54.90 -40.37
C GLY A 1139 28.46 -53.50 -40.82
N GLY A 1140 28.66 -53.28 -42.12
CA GLY A 1140 29.18 -52.00 -42.63
C GLY A 1140 28.22 -50.82 -42.42
N LEU A 1141 28.76 -49.59 -42.44
CA LEU A 1141 28.06 -48.32 -42.23
C LEU A 1141 26.66 -48.26 -42.88
N ILE A 1142 25.67 -47.84 -42.09
CA ILE A 1142 24.35 -47.42 -42.60
C ILE A 1142 24.58 -46.10 -43.34
N SER A 1143 24.27 -46.02 -44.64
CA SER A 1143 24.29 -44.75 -45.36
C SER A 1143 23.13 -43.86 -44.90
N GLU A 1144 23.33 -42.54 -44.91
CA GLU A 1144 22.46 -41.49 -44.35
C GLU A 1144 21.00 -41.41 -44.87
N GLN A 1145 20.50 -42.41 -45.59
CA GLN A 1145 19.15 -42.41 -46.19
C GLN A 1145 18.05 -43.03 -45.32
N LEU A 1146 18.35 -43.51 -44.10
CA LEU A 1146 17.37 -43.99 -43.12
C LEU A 1146 17.37 -43.13 -41.83
N CYS A 1147 17.40 -41.81 -41.99
CA CYS A 1147 17.14 -40.90 -40.86
C CYS A 1147 15.63 -40.71 -40.68
N TRP A 1148 15.06 -41.40 -39.68
CA TRP A 1148 13.75 -41.04 -39.12
C TRP A 1148 13.83 -39.61 -38.54
N PRO A 1149 12.75 -38.80 -38.62
CA PRO A 1149 12.79 -37.41 -38.15
C PRO A 1149 13.13 -37.34 -36.65
N ARG A 1150 14.17 -36.55 -36.32
CA ARG A 1150 14.56 -36.23 -34.95
C ARG A 1150 13.46 -35.39 -34.29
N LYS A 1151 12.69 -35.98 -33.36
CA LYS A 1151 11.92 -35.26 -32.34
C LYS A 1151 12.24 -35.88 -30.97
N PRO A 1152 12.67 -35.09 -29.97
CA PRO A 1152 12.73 -35.56 -28.59
C PRO A 1152 11.30 -35.59 -28.01
N LEU A 1153 10.93 -36.72 -27.41
CA LEU A 1153 9.75 -36.87 -26.55
C LEU A 1153 10.28 -37.38 -25.20
N CYS A 1154 10.27 -36.49 -24.22
CA CYS A 1154 10.54 -36.81 -22.82
C CYS A 1154 9.19 -37.09 -22.17
N GLU A 1155 8.97 -38.34 -21.75
CA GLU A 1155 8.03 -38.69 -20.68
C GLU A 1155 8.21 -40.20 -20.39
N ILE A 1156 8.26 -40.55 -19.10
CA ILE A 1156 8.44 -41.90 -18.54
C ILE A 1156 9.90 -42.38 -18.48
N THR A 1157 10.72 -41.73 -17.66
CA THR A 1157 11.62 -42.33 -16.64
C THR A 1157 12.60 -41.24 -16.18
N GLY A 1158 12.61 -40.96 -14.87
CA GLY A 1158 13.58 -40.05 -14.27
C GLY A 1158 15.01 -40.61 -14.37
N ALA A 1159 15.95 -39.70 -14.62
CA ALA A 1159 17.40 -39.82 -14.46
C ALA A 1159 18.16 -40.91 -15.26
N ILE A 1160 18.64 -40.53 -16.46
CA ILE A 1160 19.93 -40.99 -17.01
C ILE A 1160 20.58 -39.78 -17.75
N PRO A 1161 21.85 -39.43 -17.50
CA PRO A 1161 22.54 -38.39 -18.27
C PRO A 1161 22.79 -38.83 -19.72
N GLU A 1162 22.71 -37.89 -20.67
CA GLU A 1162 22.82 -38.15 -22.11
C GLU A 1162 24.08 -38.94 -22.51
N PRO A 1163 23.92 -39.89 -23.45
CA PRO A 1163 24.83 -39.95 -24.59
C PRO A 1163 24.06 -39.83 -25.91
N GLN A 1164 24.59 -39.00 -26.81
CA GLN A 1164 24.11 -38.81 -28.17
C GLN A 1164 24.18 -40.10 -29.00
N SER A 1165 23.12 -40.92 -28.99
CA SER A 1165 22.63 -41.81 -30.08
C SER A 1165 21.76 -42.96 -29.55
N TRP A 1166 20.51 -42.68 -29.18
CA TRP A 1166 19.51 -43.73 -28.88
C TRP A 1166 18.15 -43.34 -29.45
N TYR A 1167 17.52 -44.24 -30.24
CA TYR A 1167 16.12 -44.10 -30.66
C TYR A 1167 15.25 -45.03 -29.80
N PHE A 1168 14.22 -44.49 -29.13
CA PHE A 1168 13.33 -45.26 -28.26
C PHE A 1168 11.83 -45.07 -28.61
N TYR A 1169 11.14 -46.21 -28.78
CA TYR A 1169 9.70 -46.57 -28.69
C TYR A 1169 8.63 -46.11 -29.72
N ARG A 1170 7.80 -47.11 -30.10
CA ARG A 1170 6.36 -46.98 -30.35
C ARG A 1170 5.63 -48.12 -29.63
N THR A 1171 4.92 -47.82 -28.54
CA THR A 1171 4.02 -48.78 -27.86
C THR A 1171 2.69 -48.84 -28.60
N VAL A 1172 2.25 -50.02 -29.03
CA VAL A 1172 0.94 -50.21 -29.68
C VAL A 1172 0.00 -50.93 -28.72
N ASN A 1173 -1.19 -50.36 -28.50
CA ASN A 1173 -2.22 -50.99 -27.68
C ASN A 1173 -2.65 -52.32 -28.31
N ALA A 1174 -2.53 -53.44 -27.57
CA ALA A 1174 -2.83 -54.79 -28.06
C ALA A 1174 -4.26 -54.95 -28.60
N THR A 1175 -5.19 -54.10 -28.16
CA THR A 1175 -6.59 -54.09 -28.63
C THR A 1175 -6.72 -53.65 -30.10
N ALA A 1176 -5.77 -52.83 -30.60
CA ALA A 1176 -5.74 -52.40 -32.00
C ALA A 1176 -5.19 -53.49 -32.94
N LEU A 1177 -4.25 -54.31 -32.47
CA LEU A 1177 -3.62 -55.39 -33.25
C LEU A 1177 -4.53 -56.61 -33.45
N LYS A 1178 -5.52 -56.84 -32.57
CA LYS A 1178 -6.52 -57.92 -32.75
C LYS A 1178 -7.37 -57.79 -34.02
N LYS A 1179 -7.45 -56.61 -34.65
CA LYS A 1179 -8.14 -56.40 -35.94
C LYS A 1179 -7.26 -56.67 -37.17
N LEU A 1180 -5.97 -56.92 -37.00
CA LEU A 1180 -5.00 -57.13 -38.09
C LEU A 1180 -4.28 -58.47 -37.90
N SER A 1181 -5.03 -59.58 -37.91
CA SER A 1181 -4.49 -60.91 -37.60
C SER A 1181 -3.66 -61.56 -38.71
N ASN A 1182 -3.24 -60.84 -39.76
CA ASN A 1182 -2.54 -61.44 -40.92
C ASN A 1182 -1.42 -60.57 -41.55
N ILE A 1183 -0.83 -59.63 -40.80
CA ILE A 1183 0.28 -58.79 -41.31
C ILE A 1183 1.54 -59.08 -40.48
N SER A 1184 2.66 -59.45 -41.12
CA SER A 1184 3.94 -59.63 -40.42
C SER A 1184 4.52 -58.28 -39.99
N VAL A 1185 5.30 -58.23 -38.90
CA VAL A 1185 5.91 -56.98 -38.42
C VAL A 1185 6.82 -56.33 -39.50
N ALA A 1186 7.43 -57.14 -40.36
CA ALA A 1186 8.20 -56.68 -41.52
C ALA A 1186 7.33 -55.94 -42.57
N GLN A 1187 6.06 -56.34 -42.75
CA GLN A 1187 5.12 -55.66 -43.65
C GLN A 1187 4.62 -54.33 -43.08
N LEU A 1188 4.40 -54.25 -41.76
CA LEU A 1188 4.02 -53.02 -41.06
C LEU A 1188 5.09 -51.92 -41.19
N LEU A 1189 6.37 -52.28 -41.15
CA LEU A 1189 7.48 -51.34 -41.32
C LEU A 1189 7.71 -50.92 -42.79
N SER A 1190 7.21 -51.68 -43.77
CA SER A 1190 7.33 -51.36 -45.20
C SER A 1190 6.29 -50.35 -45.72
N LEU A 1191 5.17 -50.18 -45.01
CA LEU A 1191 4.02 -49.35 -45.42
C LEU A 1191 4.26 -47.83 -45.30
N ASP A 1192 5.26 -47.39 -44.56
CA ASP A 1192 5.53 -45.96 -44.29
C ASP A 1192 6.45 -45.26 -45.33
N THR A 1193 6.72 -45.89 -46.48
CA THR A 1193 7.70 -45.40 -47.47
C THR A 1193 7.11 -44.72 -48.72
N ARG A 1194 5.83 -44.32 -48.71
CA ARG A 1194 5.24 -43.56 -49.83
C ARG A 1194 4.56 -42.27 -49.37
N PHE A 1195 5.28 -41.15 -49.47
CA PHE A 1195 4.67 -39.84 -49.63
C PHE A 1195 5.20 -39.14 -50.90
N PRO A 1196 4.37 -38.43 -51.67
CA PRO A 1196 4.76 -37.80 -52.92
C PRO A 1196 5.55 -36.50 -52.70
N SER A 1197 6.39 -36.20 -53.69
CA SER A 1197 7.21 -35.00 -53.83
C SER A 1197 6.41 -33.68 -53.79
N THR A 1198 6.98 -32.75 -53.04
CA THR A 1198 6.78 -31.28 -53.00
C THR A 1198 6.11 -30.63 -54.23
N GLN A 1199 5.01 -29.91 -53.99
CA GLN A 1199 4.56 -28.78 -54.81
C GLN A 1199 4.53 -27.51 -53.94
N SER A 1200 5.11 -26.45 -54.48
CA SER A 1200 5.18 -25.09 -53.95
C SER A 1200 3.81 -24.42 -53.84
N CYS A 1201 3.58 -23.63 -52.78
CA CYS A 1201 3.15 -22.22 -52.85
C CYS A 1201 2.74 -21.67 -51.45
N SER A 1202 3.38 -20.55 -51.09
CA SER A 1202 2.87 -19.37 -50.35
C SER A 1202 2.08 -19.52 -49.03
N GLU A 1203 2.65 -18.91 -47.98
CA GLU A 1203 2.00 -18.29 -46.80
C GLU A 1203 0.74 -17.43 -47.12
N PRO A 1204 -0.14 -17.03 -46.15
CA PRO A 1204 0.13 -16.88 -44.70
C PRO A 1204 -0.98 -17.34 -43.71
N THR A 1205 -0.60 -17.81 -42.52
CA THR A 1205 -0.82 -17.21 -41.18
C THR A 1205 -0.25 -18.12 -40.09
#